data_AF-A0A933MH73-F1
#
_entry.id   AF-A0A933MH73-F1
#
_cell.length_a   1.000
_cell.length_b   1.000
_cell.length_c   1.000
_cell.angle_alpha   90.00
_cell.angle_beta   90.00
_cell.angle_gamma   90.00
#
_symmetry.space_group_name_H-M   'P 1'
#
loop_
_entity.id
_entity.type
_entity.pdbx_description
1 polymer ?
#
loop_
_entity_poly.entity_id
_entity_poly.type
_entity_poly.pdbx_seq_one_letter_code
_entity_poly.pdbx_strand_id
1 'polypeptide(L)'
;MKRFLKPGKTTDQLNAEQFEGFEDQVRAAPFYHFEEEITKVDHKASVVEVLSGKSAYFKFAAGEASRLWKSFIRAGIISKKDENNPEVQKKFRMWNLDLWEVANLVRNNLDKLKADKLNLEAARDKLLQKTGLSEQARAQVKELISGGVINLGQLGLTAKEQQDLKNTLDEIDDLNAIITGFTTSYIEGLGEKNPCQAFHMKLGIRHLMSLKLGLVKEALKIDNDLAESFRELDNSITRPNPAPEAFGELNKKIAGALGNVKLLLAVTNSLALDVISDLKALDAEGILGFKLENIRLVINDNAPGYLYNGKDLYEVPEIKKIVIDDNEEIREEILGNPNPNHGFNIIYAETPSKDGIFRYDPAAGDYIRVHESAFEHLENSGVETIAIHRTNDMIMLVPELAADISFYGLYRRLHEFYRVNHLLEVLNNFTGEKGGLLFSTKYLATKKLVMLVEGLALKSEKAKQMINRIRQLFQAKYGLKDIPYNRMYHYIDLRSLRRALNANGGLLPPSFKDDKPIKGIWSFEIPTGNITMLKGIKTAAAMRYSDTLIDNGILPSNDHYLKGSGTGALIHDFKQLKHLLVALGPALHMDEMRQRMPGLFPGTTSSSAVISRLGSLVVTCSIASSSPIQAISISLLMKRFLKPGKTTDQ
;
A
#
# COMPACT_ATOMS: atom_id res chain seq x y z
N MET A 1 -21.81 15.54 5.56
CA MET A 1 -21.71 15.24 7.01
C MET A 1 -23.05 15.37 7.74
N LYS A 2 -23.71 16.53 7.66
CA LYS A 2 -25.00 16.81 8.35
C LYS A 2 -26.05 15.68 8.26
N ARG A 3 -26.19 15.03 7.10
CA ARG A 3 -27.10 13.88 6.87
C ARG A 3 -26.90 12.69 7.84
N PHE A 4 -25.70 12.50 8.37
CA PHE A 4 -25.33 11.32 9.18
C PHE A 4 -25.19 11.62 10.67
N LEU A 5 -25.32 12.88 11.07
CA LEU A 5 -25.22 13.27 12.48
C LEU A 5 -26.52 12.97 13.21
N LYS A 6 -26.40 12.56 14.47
CA LYS A 6 -27.52 12.42 15.40
C LYS A 6 -27.21 13.25 16.64
N PRO A 7 -28.11 14.19 17.02
CA PRO A 7 -27.91 15.06 18.18
C PRO A 7 -27.46 14.28 19.43
N GLY A 8 -26.44 14.80 20.11
CA GLY A 8 -25.92 14.23 21.36
C GLY A 8 -25.13 12.92 21.24
N LYS A 9 -24.95 12.36 20.04
CA LYS A 9 -24.13 11.14 19.87
C LYS A 9 -22.65 11.47 19.68
N THR A 10 -21.78 10.65 20.27
CA THR A 10 -20.33 10.68 20.02
C THR A 10 -19.96 10.04 18.68
N THR A 11 -18.74 10.27 18.18
CA THR A 11 -18.22 9.58 16.99
C THR A 11 -18.26 8.07 17.14
N ASP A 12 -17.84 7.54 18.29
CA ASP A 12 -17.84 6.11 18.57
C ASP A 12 -19.26 5.51 18.52
N GLN A 13 -20.27 6.20 19.07
CA GLN A 13 -21.66 5.78 19.00
C GLN A 13 -22.21 5.81 17.57
N LEU A 14 -21.88 6.85 16.79
CA LEU A 14 -22.28 6.96 15.39
C LEU A 14 -21.66 5.85 14.53
N ASN A 15 -20.39 5.53 14.76
CA ASN A 15 -19.68 4.50 14.02
C ASN A 15 -20.20 3.09 14.35
N ALA A 16 -20.52 2.81 15.62
CA ALA A 16 -20.94 1.48 16.06
C ALA A 16 -22.38 1.15 15.67
N GLU A 17 -23.27 2.15 15.59
CA GLU A 17 -24.72 1.95 15.46
C GLU A 17 -25.12 1.05 14.27
N GLN A 18 -24.44 1.17 13.13
CA GLN A 18 -24.74 0.33 11.97
C GLN A 18 -24.45 -1.15 12.25
N PHE A 19 -23.33 -1.45 12.91
CA PHE A 19 -22.95 -2.82 13.24
C PHE A 19 -23.82 -3.37 14.38
N GLU A 20 -24.07 -2.56 15.41
CA GLU A 20 -24.89 -2.93 16.57
C GLU A 20 -26.34 -3.26 16.19
N GLY A 21 -26.85 -2.70 15.08
CA GLY A 21 -28.16 -3.05 14.53
C GLY A 21 -28.29 -4.52 14.10
N PHE A 22 -27.19 -5.28 14.01
CA PHE A 22 -27.19 -6.69 13.63
C PHE A 22 -27.03 -7.67 14.80
N GLU A 23 -27.03 -7.21 16.05
CA GLU A 23 -26.72 -8.00 17.26
C GLU A 23 -27.32 -9.42 17.28
N ASP A 24 -28.62 -9.56 17.06
CA ASP A 24 -29.32 -10.85 17.13
C ASP A 24 -29.15 -11.71 15.86
N GLN A 25 -28.55 -11.14 14.82
CA GLN A 25 -28.44 -11.72 13.50
C GLN A 25 -27.03 -12.20 13.17
N VAL A 26 -25.99 -11.75 13.90
CA VAL A 26 -24.59 -12.05 13.55
C VAL A 26 -24.32 -13.55 13.48
N ARG A 27 -23.50 -13.95 12.50
CA ARG A 27 -23.03 -15.31 12.24
C ARG A 27 -21.58 -15.28 11.79
N ALA A 28 -20.87 -16.40 11.99
CA ALA A 28 -19.62 -16.63 11.29
C ALA A 28 -19.88 -16.63 9.78
N ALA A 29 -19.20 -15.74 9.06
CA ALA A 29 -19.41 -15.58 7.65
C ALA A 29 -18.94 -16.82 6.86
N PRO A 30 -19.67 -17.22 5.82
CA PRO A 30 -19.16 -18.16 4.82
C PRO A 30 -18.08 -17.49 3.97
N PHE A 31 -17.05 -18.25 3.60
CA PHE A 31 -16.06 -17.85 2.60
C PHE A 31 -15.67 -19.06 1.76
N TYR A 32 -15.15 -18.81 0.56
CA TYR A 32 -14.62 -19.84 -0.33
C TYR A 32 -13.13 -20.04 -0.06
N HIS A 33 -12.65 -21.27 -0.11
CA HIS A 33 -11.23 -21.51 -0.22
C HIS A 33 -10.82 -21.41 -1.68
N PHE A 34 -9.92 -20.48 -1.98
CA PHE A 34 -9.57 -20.11 -3.34
C PHE A 34 -9.04 -21.31 -4.14
N GLU A 35 -8.13 -22.08 -3.56
CA GLU A 35 -7.50 -23.23 -4.21
C GLU A 35 -8.49 -24.39 -4.51
N GLU A 36 -9.61 -24.48 -3.77
CA GLU A 36 -10.67 -25.47 -4.05
C GLU A 36 -11.57 -25.06 -5.22
N GLU A 37 -11.66 -23.75 -5.49
CA GLU A 37 -12.54 -23.19 -6.50
C GLU A 37 -11.82 -22.90 -7.83
N ILE A 38 -10.50 -22.70 -7.81
CA ILE A 38 -9.72 -22.32 -8.99
C ILE A 38 -9.79 -23.36 -10.11
N THR A 39 -9.93 -24.64 -9.80
CA THR A 39 -10.03 -25.72 -10.81
C THR A 39 -11.29 -25.60 -11.69
N LYS A 40 -12.25 -24.78 -11.27
CA LYS A 40 -13.55 -24.58 -11.93
C LYS A 40 -13.60 -23.26 -12.73
N VAL A 41 -12.50 -22.51 -12.83
CA VAL A 41 -12.47 -21.20 -13.48
C VAL A 41 -12.03 -21.31 -14.94
N ASP A 42 -12.68 -20.55 -15.82
CA ASP A 42 -12.21 -20.38 -17.20
C ASP A 42 -11.10 -19.31 -17.21
N HIS A 43 -9.87 -19.79 -17.07
CA HIS A 43 -8.68 -18.94 -17.05
C HIS A 43 -8.50 -18.17 -18.36
N LYS A 44 -8.68 -18.84 -19.51
CA LYS A 44 -8.47 -18.22 -20.83
C LYS A 44 -9.44 -17.07 -21.06
N ALA A 45 -10.73 -17.28 -20.78
CA ALA A 45 -11.71 -16.21 -20.92
C ALA A 45 -11.44 -15.05 -19.96
N SER A 46 -10.87 -15.32 -18.78
CA SER A 46 -10.49 -14.29 -17.81
C SER A 46 -9.35 -13.41 -18.34
N VAL A 47 -8.34 -14.01 -18.98
CA VAL A 47 -7.26 -13.26 -19.66
C VAL A 47 -7.84 -12.40 -20.78
N VAL A 48 -8.69 -12.98 -21.64
CA VAL A 48 -9.30 -12.26 -22.79
C VAL A 48 -10.08 -11.04 -22.32
N GLU A 49 -10.91 -11.16 -21.29
CA GLU A 49 -11.68 -10.03 -20.78
C GLU A 49 -10.78 -8.90 -20.27
N VAL A 50 -9.73 -9.23 -19.50
CA VAL A 50 -8.78 -8.21 -19.00
C VAL A 50 -8.07 -7.52 -20.14
N LEU A 51 -7.52 -8.28 -21.11
CA LEU A 51 -6.80 -7.73 -22.26
C LEU A 51 -7.71 -6.96 -23.24
N SER A 52 -9.01 -7.28 -23.28
CA SER A 52 -10.00 -6.53 -24.06
C SER A 52 -10.48 -5.23 -23.39
N GLY A 53 -10.07 -4.97 -22.15
CA GLY A 53 -10.45 -3.76 -21.41
C GLY A 53 -11.79 -3.85 -20.67
N LYS A 54 -12.36 -5.06 -20.47
CA LYS A 54 -13.58 -5.26 -19.67
C LYS A 54 -13.35 -5.16 -18.17
N SER A 55 -12.10 -5.19 -17.72
CA SER A 55 -11.70 -4.97 -16.33
C SER A 55 -10.73 -3.79 -16.24
N ALA A 56 -10.85 -3.01 -15.17
CA ALA A 56 -9.93 -1.94 -14.84
C ALA A 56 -9.27 -2.17 -13.49
N TYR A 57 -7.95 -1.94 -13.39
CA TYR A 57 -7.23 -2.02 -12.13
C TYR A 57 -7.21 -0.65 -11.44
N PHE A 58 -7.75 -0.58 -10.22
CA PHE A 58 -7.75 0.60 -9.38
C PHE A 58 -6.71 0.46 -8.26
N LYS A 59 -5.57 1.15 -8.41
CA LYS A 59 -4.45 1.11 -7.47
C LYS A 59 -4.54 2.31 -6.51
N PHE A 60 -4.51 2.03 -5.20
CA PHE A 60 -4.48 3.09 -4.18
C PHE A 60 -3.04 3.47 -3.83
N ALA A 61 -2.55 4.56 -4.43
CA ALA A 61 -1.17 5.05 -4.32
C ALA A 61 -0.99 6.29 -3.42
N ALA A 62 -2.08 6.92 -2.97
CA ALA A 62 -2.12 8.17 -2.19
C ALA A 62 -1.54 8.11 -0.75
N GLY A 63 -0.92 7.00 -0.34
CA GLY A 63 -0.41 6.82 1.02
C GLY A 63 0.94 7.46 1.27
N GLU A 64 1.30 7.62 2.55
CA GLU A 64 2.63 8.05 3.00
C GLU A 64 3.21 7.06 4.01
N ALA A 65 4.53 6.84 3.96
CA ALA A 65 5.29 6.04 4.90
C ALA A 65 5.58 6.84 6.18
N SER A 66 4.62 7.58 6.72
CA SER A 66 4.87 8.57 7.77
C SER A 66 5.47 7.96 9.04
N ARG A 67 5.22 6.67 9.32
CA ARG A 67 5.85 5.95 10.45
C ARG A 67 7.33 5.64 10.20
N LEU A 68 7.68 5.26 8.97
CA LEU A 68 9.07 5.09 8.55
C LEU A 68 9.83 6.42 8.65
N TRP A 69 9.25 7.49 8.08
CA TRP A 69 9.78 8.85 8.14
C TRP A 69 10.08 9.29 9.58
N LYS A 70 9.08 9.18 10.48
CA LYS A 70 9.23 9.53 11.90
C LYS A 70 10.32 8.72 12.61
N SER A 71 10.48 7.44 12.25
CA SER A 71 11.54 6.60 12.82
C SER A 71 12.94 7.12 12.47
N PHE A 72 13.14 7.59 11.23
CA PHE A 72 14.42 8.16 10.81
C PHE A 72 14.69 9.55 11.38
N ILE A 73 13.67 10.36 11.61
CA ILE A 73 13.82 11.63 12.35
C ILE A 73 14.25 11.36 13.79
N ARG A 74 13.56 10.44 14.48
CA ARG A 74 13.87 10.07 15.87
C ARG A 74 15.32 9.58 16.02
N ALA A 75 15.76 8.71 15.11
CA ALA A 75 17.13 8.20 15.09
C ALA A 75 18.18 9.23 14.64
N GLY A 76 17.81 10.47 14.27
CA GLY A 76 18.74 11.50 13.78
C GLY A 76 19.38 11.17 12.43
N ILE A 77 18.73 10.32 11.63
CA ILE A 77 19.12 10.01 10.25
C ILE A 77 18.63 11.14 9.34
N ILE A 78 17.39 11.57 9.55
CA ILE A 78 16.87 12.83 9.01
C ILE A 78 17.00 13.88 10.10
N SER A 79 17.55 15.04 9.73
CA SER A 79 17.78 16.12 10.68
C SER A 79 16.48 16.87 11.00
N LYS A 80 16.36 17.46 12.20
CA LYS A 80 15.18 18.25 12.58
C LYS A 80 14.84 19.38 11.59
N LYS A 81 15.85 20.01 10.97
CA LYS A 81 15.61 21.05 9.94
C LYS A 81 14.96 20.50 8.67
N ASP A 82 15.13 19.21 8.39
CA ASP A 82 14.61 18.54 7.20
C ASP A 82 13.26 17.83 7.46
N GLU A 83 12.79 17.81 8.72
CA GLU A 83 11.51 17.18 9.11
C GLU A 83 10.31 17.74 8.32
N ASN A 84 10.35 19.04 8.01
CA ASN A 84 9.31 19.74 7.27
C ASN A 84 9.71 20.09 5.84
N ASN A 85 10.83 19.55 5.34
CA ASN A 85 11.29 19.81 3.98
C ASN A 85 10.43 19.01 2.97
N PRO A 86 9.68 19.68 2.08
CA PRO A 86 8.78 19.01 1.14
C PRO A 86 9.48 18.02 0.21
N GLU A 87 10.71 18.31 -0.22
CA GLU A 87 11.48 17.45 -1.12
C GLU A 87 11.93 16.16 -0.44
N VAL A 88 12.20 16.22 0.87
CA VAL A 88 12.56 15.03 1.64
C VAL A 88 11.31 14.21 1.95
N GLN A 89 10.23 14.85 2.43
CA GLN A 89 8.96 14.17 2.70
C GLN A 89 8.39 13.45 1.47
N LYS A 90 8.55 14.07 0.28
CA LYS A 90 8.12 13.52 -1.00
C LYS A 90 8.72 12.13 -1.29
N LYS A 91 9.94 11.83 -0.82
CA LYS A 91 10.58 10.51 -0.97
C LYS A 91 9.92 9.41 -0.13
N PHE A 92 9.15 9.77 0.89
CA PHE A 92 8.44 8.84 1.76
C PHE A 92 6.97 8.66 1.39
N ARG A 93 6.52 9.23 0.27
CA ARG A 93 5.20 8.94 -0.31
C ARG A 93 5.22 7.55 -0.93
N MET A 94 4.14 6.77 -0.77
CA MET A 94 4.10 5.36 -1.19
C MET A 94 4.51 5.15 -2.65
N TRP A 95 4.12 6.04 -3.56
CA TRP A 95 4.55 5.94 -4.95
C TRP A 95 6.06 6.19 -5.13
N ASN A 96 6.59 7.28 -4.55
CA ASN A 96 7.98 7.74 -4.74
C ASN A 96 9.02 6.95 -3.93
N LEU A 97 8.58 6.17 -2.96
CA LEU A 97 9.43 5.42 -2.06
C LEU A 97 10.30 4.42 -2.82
N ASP A 98 11.61 4.48 -2.62
CA ASP A 98 12.56 3.48 -3.13
C ASP A 98 13.05 2.58 -1.99
N LEU A 99 12.71 1.29 -2.06
CA LEU A 99 13.04 0.33 -1.01
C LEU A 99 14.56 0.13 -0.84
N TRP A 100 15.33 0.21 -1.92
CA TRP A 100 16.78 0.03 -1.89
C TRP A 100 17.49 1.29 -1.40
N GLU A 101 16.98 2.49 -1.69
CA GLU A 101 17.45 3.72 -1.04
C GLU A 101 17.21 3.68 0.47
N VAL A 102 16.03 3.24 0.91
CA VAL A 102 15.72 3.07 2.35
C VAL A 102 16.65 2.03 2.98
N ALA A 103 16.92 0.91 2.30
CA ALA A 103 17.87 -0.09 2.78
C ALA A 103 19.29 0.48 2.93
N ASN A 104 19.75 1.30 1.98
CA ASN A 104 21.05 1.96 2.05
C ASN A 104 21.11 2.99 3.19
N LEU A 105 20.03 3.73 3.43
CA LEU A 105 19.92 4.63 4.59
C LEU A 105 20.07 3.86 5.90
N VAL A 106 19.44 2.68 6.03
CA VAL A 106 19.59 1.82 7.21
C VAL A 106 21.03 1.34 7.35
N ARG A 107 21.62 0.75 6.31
CA ARG A 107 23.00 0.23 6.33
C ARG A 107 24.00 1.29 6.78
N ASN A 108 23.91 2.48 6.18
CA ASN A 108 24.85 3.57 6.43
C ASN A 108 24.66 4.24 7.81
N ASN A 109 23.57 3.91 8.54
CA ASN A 109 23.25 4.51 9.83
C ASN A 109 22.94 3.46 10.91
N LEU A 110 23.45 2.23 10.77
CA LEU A 110 23.22 1.16 11.75
C LEU A 110 23.62 1.57 13.17
N ASP A 111 24.72 2.29 13.34
CA ASP A 111 25.16 2.73 14.67
C ASP A 111 24.21 3.75 15.30
N LYS A 112 23.60 4.64 14.50
CA LYS A 112 22.56 5.55 14.99
C LYS A 112 21.30 4.79 15.42
N LEU A 113 20.90 3.77 14.66
CA LEU A 113 19.74 2.93 15.00
C LEU A 113 19.99 2.12 16.28
N LYS A 114 21.22 1.60 16.47
CA LYS A 114 21.63 0.95 17.73
C LYS A 114 21.59 1.93 18.90
N ALA A 115 22.06 3.16 18.72
CA ALA A 115 22.00 4.20 19.75
C ALA A 115 20.54 4.60 20.09
N ASP A 116 19.68 4.75 19.08
CA ASP A 116 18.23 5.01 19.26
C ASP A 116 17.57 3.90 20.08
N LYS A 117 17.89 2.63 19.76
CA LYS A 117 17.41 1.48 20.52
C LYS A 117 17.82 1.54 21.99
N LEU A 118 19.09 1.82 22.29
CA LEU A 118 19.59 1.93 23.66
C LEU A 118 18.87 3.06 24.44
N ASN A 119 18.61 4.19 23.79
CA ASN A 119 17.87 5.30 24.39
C ASN A 119 16.42 4.90 24.70
N LEU A 120 15.77 4.16 23.81
CA LEU A 120 14.42 3.66 24.03
C LEU A 120 14.37 2.60 25.14
N GLU A 121 15.36 1.71 25.23
CA GLU A 121 15.50 0.74 26.32
C GLU A 121 15.65 1.46 27.68
N ALA A 122 16.47 2.50 27.75
CA ALA A 122 16.60 3.33 28.95
C ALA A 122 15.27 4.04 29.31
N ALA A 123 14.53 4.54 28.32
CA ALA A 123 13.22 5.16 28.53
C ALA A 123 12.18 4.16 29.03
N ARG A 124 12.15 2.94 28.45
CA ARG A 124 11.34 1.81 28.92
C ARG A 124 11.67 1.50 30.38
N ASP A 125 12.94 1.37 30.72
CA ASP A 125 13.37 1.00 32.08
C ASP A 125 12.98 2.06 33.10
N LYS A 126 13.08 3.35 32.75
CA LYS A 126 12.60 4.46 33.59
C LYS A 126 11.10 4.39 33.85
N LEU A 127 10.30 3.99 32.86
CA LEU A 127 8.85 3.79 33.04
C LEU A 127 8.57 2.56 33.90
N LEU A 128 9.25 1.45 33.65
CA LEU A 128 9.08 0.21 34.39
C LEU A 128 9.59 0.28 35.83
N GLN A 129 10.57 1.14 36.14
CA GLN A 129 11.01 1.39 37.51
C GLN A 129 9.89 1.95 38.40
N LYS A 130 8.91 2.64 37.83
CA LYS A 130 7.71 3.12 38.54
C LYS A 130 6.72 1.99 38.84
N THR A 131 6.92 0.82 38.25
CA THR A 131 6.07 -0.36 38.46
C THR A 131 6.70 -1.26 39.52
N GLY A 132 5.85 -1.98 40.27
CA GLY A 132 6.28 -3.00 41.23
C GLY A 132 6.80 -4.31 40.59
N LEU A 133 7.08 -4.32 39.28
CA LEU A 133 7.57 -5.51 38.58
C LEU A 133 9.01 -5.85 39.00
N SER A 134 9.30 -7.15 39.13
CA SER A 134 10.66 -7.67 39.33
C SER A 134 11.52 -7.41 38.09
N GLU A 135 12.84 -7.42 38.26
CA GLU A 135 13.79 -7.23 37.15
C GLU A 135 13.57 -8.23 36.00
N GLN A 136 13.32 -9.50 36.35
CA GLN A 136 13.01 -10.55 35.38
C GLN A 136 11.68 -10.27 34.64
N ALA A 137 10.65 -9.80 35.35
CA ALA A 137 9.38 -9.44 34.73
C ALA A 137 9.48 -8.17 33.85
N ARG A 138 10.37 -7.23 34.20
CA ARG A 138 10.65 -6.04 33.38
C ARG A 138 11.32 -6.41 32.06
N ALA A 139 12.25 -7.36 32.08
CA ALA A 139 12.93 -7.87 30.89
C ALA A 139 11.96 -8.53 29.89
N GLN A 140 10.90 -9.20 30.39
CA GLN A 140 9.91 -9.92 29.59
C GLN A 140 8.57 -9.17 29.45
N VAL A 141 8.52 -7.88 29.80
CA VAL A 141 7.24 -7.17 29.97
C VAL A 141 6.36 -7.21 28.71
N LYS A 142 6.95 -7.19 27.52
CA LYS A 142 6.21 -7.23 26.26
C LYS A 142 5.55 -8.59 26.03
N GLU A 143 6.26 -9.68 26.30
CA GLU A 143 5.76 -11.05 26.20
C GLU A 143 4.66 -11.28 27.24
N LEU A 144 4.85 -10.78 28.46
CA LEU A 144 3.85 -10.86 29.53
C LEU A 144 2.59 -10.07 29.19
N ILE A 145 2.71 -8.89 28.58
CA ILE A 145 1.56 -8.10 28.09
C ILE A 145 0.87 -8.83 26.94
N SER A 146 1.62 -9.33 25.97
CA SER A 146 1.08 -9.98 24.75
C SER A 146 0.43 -11.32 25.07
N GLY A 147 0.96 -12.06 26.04
CA GLY A 147 0.39 -13.31 26.57
C GLY A 147 -0.78 -13.09 27.53
N GLY A 148 -1.15 -11.84 27.82
CA GLY A 148 -2.25 -11.50 28.74
C GLY A 148 -1.95 -11.79 30.21
N VAL A 149 -0.69 -12.04 30.56
CA VAL A 149 -0.24 -12.27 31.94
C VAL A 149 -0.29 -10.97 32.75
N ILE A 150 0.01 -9.84 32.09
CA ILE A 150 -0.03 -8.51 32.68
C ILE A 150 -0.91 -7.60 31.81
N ASN A 151 -1.81 -6.85 32.45
CA ASN A 151 -2.53 -5.77 31.76
C ASN A 151 -1.82 -4.43 32.03
N LEU A 152 -1.62 -3.62 30.97
CA LEU A 152 -1.05 -2.26 31.10
C LEU A 152 -1.80 -1.41 32.14
N GLY A 153 -3.11 -1.58 32.25
CA GLY A 153 -3.96 -0.87 33.22
C GLY A 153 -3.67 -1.23 34.69
N GLN A 154 -2.97 -2.34 34.94
CA GLN A 154 -2.64 -2.84 36.28
C GLN A 154 -1.24 -2.41 36.75
N LEU A 155 -0.46 -1.72 35.90
CA LEU A 155 0.93 -1.37 36.19
C LEU A 155 1.10 -0.12 37.08
N GLY A 156 0.02 0.47 37.58
CA GLY A 156 0.07 1.71 38.38
C GLY A 156 0.56 2.94 37.60
N LEU A 157 0.69 2.83 36.27
CA LEU A 157 1.08 3.89 35.37
C LEU A 157 -0.14 4.75 34.99
N THR A 158 0.07 6.05 34.77
CA THR A 158 -0.98 6.92 34.20
C THR A 158 -1.33 6.48 32.78
N ALA A 159 -2.51 6.86 32.26
CA ALA A 159 -2.92 6.53 30.89
C ALA A 159 -1.91 7.00 29.83
N LYS A 160 -1.27 8.15 30.05
CA LYS A 160 -0.20 8.67 29.18
C LYS A 160 1.03 7.77 29.24
N GLU A 161 1.51 7.43 30.44
CA GLU A 161 2.67 6.55 30.61
C GLU A 161 2.44 5.13 30.09
N GLN A 162 1.22 4.59 30.19
CA GLN A 162 0.85 3.31 29.57
C GLN A 162 0.97 3.37 28.05
N GLN A 163 0.53 4.47 27.43
CA GLN A 163 0.64 4.68 25.99
C GLN A 163 2.11 4.89 25.57
N ASP A 164 2.87 5.65 26.35
CA ASP A 164 4.30 5.88 26.12
C ASP A 164 5.09 4.57 26.23
N LEU A 165 4.83 3.76 27.26
CA LEU A 165 5.46 2.44 27.43
C LEU A 165 5.14 1.53 26.24
N LYS A 166 3.88 1.49 25.82
CA LYS A 166 3.46 0.70 24.66
C LYS A 166 4.17 1.14 23.38
N ASN A 167 4.21 2.44 23.10
CA ASN A 167 4.89 2.98 21.93
C ASN A 167 6.38 2.64 21.95
N THR A 168 7.06 2.83 23.08
CA THR A 168 8.47 2.50 23.25
C THR A 168 8.76 1.02 23.02
N LEU A 169 7.93 0.11 23.56
CA LEU A 169 8.07 -1.33 23.34
C LEU A 169 7.87 -1.73 21.87
N ASP A 170 6.97 -1.06 21.15
CA ASP A 170 6.77 -1.30 19.73
C ASP A 170 7.96 -0.77 18.89
N GLU A 171 8.53 0.37 19.27
CA GLU A 171 9.71 0.94 18.59
C GLU A 171 10.99 0.14 18.82
N ILE A 172 11.20 -0.39 20.04
CA ILE A 172 12.32 -1.28 20.35
C ILE A 172 12.26 -2.54 19.48
N ASP A 173 11.09 -3.17 19.37
CA ASP A 173 10.92 -4.33 18.51
C ASP A 173 11.16 -4.01 17.04
N ASP A 174 10.69 -2.84 16.59
CA ASP A 174 10.90 -2.39 15.22
C ASP A 174 12.40 -2.26 14.91
N LEU A 175 13.18 -1.68 15.85
CA LEU A 175 14.63 -1.55 15.73
C LEU A 175 15.35 -2.89 15.88
N ASN A 176 14.91 -3.76 16.79
CA ASN A 176 15.47 -5.11 16.94
C ASN A 176 15.38 -5.89 15.64
N ALA A 177 14.19 -5.95 15.05
CA ALA A 177 13.97 -6.65 13.78
C ALA A 177 14.92 -6.14 12.68
N ILE A 178 15.13 -4.83 12.63
CA ILE A 178 15.94 -4.20 11.57
C ILE A 178 17.43 -4.32 11.83
N ILE A 179 17.89 -4.06 13.05
CA ILE A 179 19.30 -4.22 13.40
C ILE A 179 19.70 -5.68 13.20
N THR A 180 18.92 -6.63 13.71
CA THR A 180 19.20 -8.06 13.51
C THR A 180 19.17 -8.41 12.03
N GLY A 181 18.14 -8.01 11.28
CA GLY A 181 18.09 -8.27 9.84
C GLY A 181 19.32 -7.78 9.08
N PHE A 182 19.73 -6.53 9.31
CA PHE A 182 20.88 -5.90 8.64
C PHE A 182 22.25 -6.27 9.23
N THR A 183 22.30 -7.12 10.25
CA THR A 183 23.54 -7.68 10.81
C THR A 183 23.63 -9.20 10.64
N THR A 184 22.62 -9.82 10.03
CA THR A 184 22.62 -11.26 9.72
C THR A 184 23.01 -11.48 8.26
N SER A 185 23.53 -12.68 7.98
CA SER A 185 23.93 -13.13 6.64
C SER A 185 22.79 -13.15 5.62
N TYR A 186 21.53 -13.03 6.04
CA TYR A 186 20.38 -12.95 5.13
C TYR A 186 20.40 -11.67 4.29
N ILE A 187 20.67 -10.50 4.88
CA ILE A 187 20.80 -9.25 4.11
C ILE A 187 22.16 -9.14 3.45
N GLU A 188 23.22 -9.65 4.06
CA GLU A 188 24.50 -9.76 3.36
C GLU A 188 24.35 -10.61 2.10
N GLY A 189 23.61 -11.72 2.13
CA GLY A 189 23.28 -12.51 0.95
C GLY A 189 22.36 -11.82 -0.06
N LEU A 190 21.43 -10.97 0.39
CA LEU A 190 20.62 -10.11 -0.50
C LEU A 190 21.44 -8.95 -1.11
N GLY A 191 22.46 -8.46 -0.41
CA GLY A 191 23.36 -7.37 -0.81
C GLY A 191 24.58 -7.82 -1.63
N GLU A 192 25.13 -9.00 -1.36
CA GLU A 192 26.20 -9.66 -2.13
C GLU A 192 25.69 -10.12 -3.50
N LYS A 193 24.43 -10.58 -3.57
CA LYS A 193 23.73 -10.78 -4.84
C LYS A 193 23.32 -9.47 -5.50
N ASN A 194 23.49 -8.33 -4.83
CA ASN A 194 22.94 -7.08 -5.34
C ASN A 194 23.63 -5.76 -4.96
N PRO A 195 24.68 -5.39 -5.72
CA PRO A 195 24.99 -3.97 -5.93
C PRO A 195 24.96 -3.52 -7.41
N CYS A 196 24.81 -4.43 -8.37
CA CYS A 196 24.81 -4.11 -9.81
C CYS A 196 23.49 -4.44 -10.54
N GLN A 197 22.52 -5.07 -9.85
CA GLN A 197 21.35 -5.70 -10.46
C GLN A 197 19.97 -5.22 -9.93
N ALA A 198 19.90 -4.61 -8.75
CA ALA A 198 18.74 -3.94 -8.17
C ALA A 198 18.58 -2.61 -8.86
N PHE A 199 17.40 -2.40 -9.40
CA PHE A 199 17.05 -1.10 -9.93
C PHE A 199 16.53 -0.24 -8.78
N HIS A 200 17.19 0.90 -8.57
CA HIS A 200 16.61 2.01 -7.83
C HIS A 200 15.33 2.42 -8.57
N MET A 201 14.20 1.97 -8.04
CA MET A 201 12.89 2.09 -8.66
C MET A 201 11.88 2.39 -7.58
N LYS A 202 11.19 3.51 -7.79
CA LYS A 202 10.01 3.95 -7.04
C LYS A 202 8.99 2.80 -6.92
N LEU A 203 8.45 2.60 -5.73
CA LEU A 203 7.53 1.51 -5.41
C LEU A 203 6.27 1.54 -6.29
N GLY A 204 5.76 2.73 -6.61
CA GLY A 204 4.64 2.89 -7.55
C GLY A 204 4.93 2.34 -8.94
N ILE A 205 6.13 2.61 -9.47
CA ILE A 205 6.60 2.06 -10.75
C ILE A 205 6.77 0.54 -10.63
N ARG A 206 7.32 0.01 -9.53
CA ARG A 206 7.44 -1.44 -9.30
C ARG A 206 6.07 -2.14 -9.37
N HIS A 207 5.02 -1.55 -8.80
CA HIS A 207 3.67 -2.10 -8.90
C HIS A 207 3.10 -2.08 -10.32
N LEU A 208 3.31 -1.00 -11.08
CA LEU A 208 2.91 -0.96 -12.50
C LEU A 208 3.64 -2.00 -13.33
N MET A 209 4.95 -2.14 -13.10
CA MET A 209 5.76 -3.12 -13.81
C MET A 209 5.40 -4.55 -13.43
N SER A 210 5.11 -4.82 -12.15
CA SER A 210 4.62 -6.13 -11.71
C SER A 210 3.30 -6.49 -12.37
N LEU A 211 2.36 -5.54 -12.47
CA LEU A 211 1.11 -5.72 -13.20
C LEU A 211 1.35 -5.98 -14.69
N LYS A 212 2.20 -5.18 -15.34
CA LYS A 212 2.60 -5.38 -16.75
C LYS A 212 3.14 -6.79 -16.96
N LEU A 213 4.10 -7.21 -16.15
CA LEU A 213 4.73 -8.53 -16.25
C LEU A 213 3.74 -9.66 -16.02
N GLY A 214 2.84 -9.52 -15.06
CA GLY A 214 1.77 -10.47 -14.81
C GLY A 214 0.87 -10.63 -16.03
N LEU A 215 0.39 -9.51 -16.59
CA LEU A 215 -0.49 -9.52 -17.75
C LEU A 215 0.20 -10.05 -19.01
N VAL A 216 1.47 -9.70 -19.25
CA VAL A 216 2.24 -10.24 -20.38
C VAL A 216 2.40 -11.74 -20.24
N LYS A 217 2.76 -12.25 -19.05
CA LYS A 217 2.88 -13.68 -18.80
C LYS A 217 1.57 -14.42 -19.08
N GLU A 218 0.45 -13.82 -18.76
CA GLU A 218 -0.87 -14.41 -19.04
C GLU A 218 -1.26 -14.31 -20.52
N ALA A 219 -0.93 -13.20 -21.19
CA ALA A 219 -1.14 -13.02 -22.63
C ALA A 219 -0.35 -14.06 -23.45
N LEU A 220 0.91 -14.30 -23.08
CA LEU A 220 1.80 -15.30 -23.73
C LEU A 220 1.23 -16.73 -23.68
N LYS A 221 0.32 -17.04 -22.76
CA LYS A 221 -0.32 -18.37 -22.69
C LYS A 221 -1.43 -18.55 -23.71
N ILE A 222 -1.97 -17.48 -24.27
CA ILE A 222 -3.15 -17.51 -25.13
C ILE A 222 -2.91 -16.91 -26.53
N ASP A 223 -1.85 -16.13 -26.69
CA ASP A 223 -1.43 -15.50 -27.95
C ASP A 223 -0.14 -16.17 -28.46
N ASN A 224 -0.29 -17.02 -29.48
CA ASN A 224 0.83 -17.78 -30.04
C ASN A 224 1.85 -16.88 -30.76
N ASP A 225 1.40 -15.80 -31.41
CA ASP A 225 2.26 -14.89 -32.18
C ASP A 225 3.10 -14.01 -31.25
N LEU A 226 2.53 -13.61 -30.10
CA LEU A 226 3.27 -12.95 -29.03
C LEU A 226 4.26 -13.93 -28.38
N ALA A 227 3.85 -15.18 -28.16
CA ALA A 227 4.70 -16.22 -27.58
C ALA A 227 5.90 -16.58 -28.47
N GLU A 228 5.70 -16.65 -29.78
CA GLU A 228 6.75 -16.92 -30.76
C GLU A 228 7.79 -15.79 -30.78
N SER A 229 7.37 -14.53 -30.89
CA SER A 229 8.30 -13.39 -30.84
C SER A 229 9.04 -13.28 -29.52
N PHE A 230 8.42 -13.68 -28.40
CA PHE A 230 9.11 -13.75 -27.13
C PHE A 230 10.24 -14.80 -27.14
N ARG A 231 9.98 -16.00 -27.69
CA ARG A 231 10.99 -17.07 -27.83
C ARG A 231 12.11 -16.67 -28.79
N GLU A 232 11.78 -16.04 -29.91
CA GLU A 232 12.77 -15.55 -30.88
C GLU A 232 13.73 -14.55 -30.23
N LEU A 233 13.19 -13.63 -29.43
CA LEU A 233 14.01 -12.67 -28.71
C LEU A 233 14.87 -13.34 -27.65
N ASP A 234 14.32 -14.26 -26.85
CA ASP A 234 15.08 -14.99 -25.83
C ASP A 234 16.25 -15.77 -26.46
N ASN A 235 15.99 -16.44 -27.60
CA ASN A 235 17.02 -17.09 -28.40
C ASN A 235 18.07 -16.10 -28.96
N SER A 236 17.68 -14.86 -29.27
CA SER A 236 18.59 -13.82 -29.76
C SER A 236 19.49 -13.22 -28.67
N ILE A 237 19.01 -13.17 -27.42
CA ILE A 237 19.75 -12.61 -26.28
C ILE A 237 20.90 -13.53 -25.84
N THR A 238 20.80 -14.83 -26.14
CA THR A 238 21.93 -15.77 -25.99
C THR A 238 23.06 -15.54 -27.01
N ARG A 239 22.89 -14.65 -27.99
CA ARG A 239 23.90 -14.28 -28.98
C ARG A 239 24.61 -12.98 -28.59
N PRO A 240 25.89 -12.75 -28.99
CA PRO A 240 26.70 -11.64 -28.49
C PRO A 240 26.27 -10.21 -28.90
N ASN A 241 25.12 -10.03 -29.56
CA ASN A 241 24.55 -8.74 -29.96
C ASN A 241 23.09 -8.96 -30.36
N PRO A 242 22.12 -8.89 -29.43
CA PRO A 242 20.72 -8.99 -29.81
C PRO A 242 20.30 -7.74 -30.60
N ALA A 243 19.60 -7.93 -31.71
CA ALA A 243 19.24 -6.84 -32.63
C ALA A 243 18.24 -5.87 -31.96
N PRO A 244 18.54 -4.55 -31.88
CA PRO A 244 17.63 -3.55 -31.32
C PRO A 244 16.23 -3.55 -31.96
N GLU A 245 16.12 -3.98 -33.22
CA GLU A 245 14.87 -4.09 -33.96
C GLU A 245 13.90 -5.12 -33.37
N ALA A 246 14.41 -6.28 -32.93
CA ALA A 246 13.61 -7.34 -32.33
C ALA A 246 12.96 -6.92 -30.99
N PHE A 247 13.68 -6.11 -30.20
CA PHE A 247 13.13 -5.49 -28.99
C PHE A 247 12.00 -4.49 -29.32
N GLY A 248 12.20 -3.69 -30.37
CA GLY A 248 11.20 -2.73 -30.82
C GLY A 248 9.89 -3.40 -31.26
N GLU A 249 9.98 -4.51 -32.00
CA GLU A 249 8.81 -5.28 -32.43
C GLU A 249 8.08 -5.96 -31.27
N LEU A 250 8.81 -6.59 -30.34
CA LEU A 250 8.19 -7.20 -29.17
C LEU A 250 7.45 -6.16 -28.32
N ASN A 251 8.05 -4.98 -28.10
CA ASN A 251 7.40 -3.90 -27.35
C ASN A 251 6.14 -3.39 -28.05
N LYS A 252 6.12 -3.31 -29.38
CA LYS A 252 4.89 -2.99 -30.15
C LYS A 252 3.81 -4.06 -29.96
N LYS A 253 4.17 -5.35 -30.00
CA LYS A 253 3.21 -6.44 -29.76
C LYS A 253 2.66 -6.41 -28.33
N ILE A 254 3.50 -6.17 -27.32
CA ILE A 254 3.07 -5.99 -25.93
C ILE A 254 2.14 -4.79 -25.79
N ALA A 255 2.50 -3.64 -26.36
CA ALA A 255 1.66 -2.45 -26.36
C ALA A 255 0.33 -2.68 -27.09
N GLY A 256 0.32 -3.53 -28.11
CA GLY A 256 -0.90 -4.03 -28.75
C GLY A 256 -1.76 -4.87 -27.80
N ALA A 257 -1.15 -5.88 -27.16
CA ALA A 257 -1.83 -6.82 -26.26
C ALA A 257 -2.40 -6.14 -25.00
N LEU A 258 -1.66 -5.20 -24.42
CA LEU A 258 -2.05 -4.46 -23.22
C LEU A 258 -2.76 -3.13 -23.55
N GLY A 259 -2.89 -2.78 -24.83
CA GLY A 259 -3.34 -1.47 -25.29
C GLY A 259 -4.78 -1.10 -24.93
N ASN A 260 -5.59 -2.06 -24.46
CA ASN A 260 -6.95 -1.82 -23.98
C ASN A 260 -7.09 -1.92 -22.46
N VAL A 261 -6.04 -2.33 -21.74
CA VAL A 261 -6.06 -2.44 -20.28
C VAL A 261 -6.26 -1.05 -19.67
N LYS A 262 -7.20 -0.94 -18.74
CA LYS A 262 -7.60 0.32 -18.09
C LYS A 262 -7.05 0.39 -16.67
N LEU A 263 -6.55 1.57 -16.28
CA LEU A 263 -5.94 1.81 -14.97
C LEU A 263 -6.54 3.06 -14.31
N LEU A 264 -6.88 2.95 -13.03
CA LEU A 264 -7.12 4.08 -12.15
C LEU A 264 -6.03 4.14 -11.09
N LEU A 265 -5.43 5.31 -10.91
CA LEU A 265 -4.44 5.57 -9.87
C LEU A 265 -5.02 6.61 -8.90
N ALA A 266 -5.34 6.19 -7.68
CA ALA A 266 -5.72 7.14 -6.63
C ALA A 266 -4.47 7.76 -6.01
N VAL A 267 -4.34 9.08 -6.12
CA VAL A 267 -3.15 9.85 -5.72
C VAL A 267 -3.58 11.13 -5.01
N THR A 268 -2.72 11.72 -4.20
CA THR A 268 -2.93 13.08 -3.68
C THR A 268 -2.56 14.11 -4.76
N ASN A 269 -3.03 15.37 -4.69
CA ASN A 269 -2.57 16.41 -5.62
C ASN A 269 -1.05 16.58 -5.53
N SER A 270 -0.50 16.52 -4.31
CA SER A 270 0.93 16.67 -4.07
C SER A 270 1.76 15.60 -4.77
N LEU A 271 1.17 14.42 -5.03
CA LEU A 271 1.81 13.30 -5.70
C LEU A 271 1.49 13.23 -7.21
N ALA A 272 0.38 13.82 -7.66
CA ALA A 272 -0.12 13.66 -9.02
C ALA A 272 0.92 14.04 -10.10
N LEU A 273 1.66 15.13 -9.91
CA LEU A 273 2.66 15.58 -10.88
C LEU A 273 3.84 14.60 -11.00
N ASP A 274 4.24 13.97 -9.90
CA ASP A 274 5.31 12.96 -9.93
C ASP A 274 4.87 11.73 -10.72
N VAL A 275 3.63 11.30 -10.49
CA VAL A 275 3.03 10.15 -11.19
C VAL A 275 2.91 10.45 -12.68
N ILE A 276 2.43 11.64 -13.06
CA ILE A 276 2.33 12.06 -14.46
C ILE A 276 3.72 12.08 -15.12
N SER A 277 4.72 12.65 -14.45
CA SER A 277 6.09 12.67 -14.96
C SER A 277 6.64 11.27 -15.17
N ASP A 278 6.44 10.37 -14.20
CA ASP A 278 6.92 8.98 -14.28
C ASP A 278 6.22 8.22 -15.42
N LEU A 279 4.90 8.39 -15.58
CA LEU A 279 4.14 7.76 -16.66
C LEU A 279 4.62 8.21 -18.04
N LYS A 280 4.81 9.52 -18.24
CA LYS A 280 5.31 10.07 -19.52
C LYS A 280 6.74 9.62 -19.82
N ALA A 281 7.60 9.55 -18.80
CA ALA A 281 8.96 9.05 -18.97
C ALA A 281 8.96 7.57 -19.40
N LEU A 282 8.18 6.72 -18.71
CA LEU A 282 8.04 5.30 -19.05
C LEU A 282 7.45 5.09 -20.45
N ASP A 283 6.50 5.93 -20.87
CA ASP A 283 5.90 5.87 -22.20
C ASP A 283 6.90 6.28 -23.30
N ALA A 284 7.63 7.39 -23.09
CA ALA A 284 8.66 7.85 -24.01
C ALA A 284 9.81 6.84 -24.20
N GLU A 285 10.10 6.05 -23.17
CA GLU A 285 11.08 4.95 -23.22
C GLU A 285 10.50 3.65 -23.80
N GLY A 286 9.19 3.59 -24.09
CA GLY A 286 8.51 2.39 -24.57
C GLY A 286 8.38 1.28 -23.52
N ILE A 287 8.59 1.62 -22.24
CA ILE A 287 8.60 0.67 -21.12
C ILE A 287 7.21 0.53 -20.50
N LEU A 288 6.36 1.56 -20.55
CA LEU A 288 5.07 1.55 -19.85
C LEU A 288 4.17 0.38 -20.26
N GLY A 289 4.09 0.08 -21.56
CA GLY A 289 3.27 -0.99 -22.13
C GLY A 289 1.75 -0.74 -22.09
N PHE A 290 1.29 0.25 -21.33
CA PHE A 290 -0.09 0.72 -21.29
C PHE A 290 -0.23 2.03 -22.05
N LYS A 291 -1.38 2.25 -22.71
CA LYS A 291 -1.69 3.55 -23.32
C LYS A 291 -1.99 4.60 -22.26
N LEU A 292 -1.40 5.79 -22.37
CA LEU A 292 -1.63 6.89 -21.42
C LEU A 292 -3.12 7.28 -21.34
N GLU A 293 -3.85 7.21 -22.44
CA GLU A 293 -5.30 7.48 -22.52
C GLU A 293 -6.14 6.54 -21.65
N ASN A 294 -5.61 5.35 -21.34
CA ASN A 294 -6.27 4.36 -20.51
C ASN A 294 -5.96 4.50 -19.02
N ILE A 295 -5.10 5.46 -18.64
CA ILE A 295 -4.70 5.70 -17.26
C ILE A 295 -5.32 7.02 -16.79
N ARG A 296 -6.10 6.97 -15.71
CA ARG A 296 -6.67 8.16 -15.07
C ARG A 296 -6.23 8.25 -13.62
N LEU A 297 -6.02 9.49 -13.16
CA LEU A 297 -5.63 9.75 -11.78
C LEU A 297 -6.83 10.32 -11.02
N VAL A 298 -7.25 9.64 -9.97
CA VAL A 298 -8.31 10.09 -9.06
C VAL A 298 -7.66 10.84 -7.91
N ILE A 299 -8.00 12.12 -7.74
CA ILE A 299 -7.39 12.96 -6.72
C ILE A 299 -8.10 12.80 -5.38
N ASN A 300 -7.36 12.25 -4.41
CA ASN A 300 -7.82 12.02 -3.04
C ASN A 300 -7.19 13.00 -2.06
N ASP A 301 -7.69 14.24 -2.10
CA ASP A 301 -7.22 15.33 -1.26
C ASP A 301 -8.26 15.77 -0.21
N ASN A 302 -7.74 16.54 0.76
CA ASN A 302 -8.32 16.89 2.05
C ASN A 302 -9.84 17.13 2.05
N ALA A 303 -10.55 16.33 2.83
CA ALA A 303 -11.84 16.74 3.37
C ALA A 303 -11.61 17.79 4.47
N PRO A 304 -12.43 18.84 4.58
CA PRO A 304 -12.30 19.81 5.66
C PRO A 304 -12.54 19.14 7.03
N GLY A 305 -11.98 19.72 8.08
CA GLY A 305 -12.30 19.36 9.45
C GLY A 305 -13.62 20.00 9.87
N TYR A 306 -14.24 19.49 10.93
CA TYR A 306 -15.51 20.01 11.42
C TYR A 306 -15.55 20.11 12.95
N LEU A 307 -16.12 21.18 13.48
CA LEU A 307 -16.48 21.29 14.88
C LEU A 307 -17.93 20.88 15.07
N TYR A 308 -18.20 20.02 16.05
CA TYR A 308 -19.54 19.60 16.42
C TYR A 308 -19.82 19.91 17.88
N ASN A 309 -20.85 20.73 18.15
CA ASN A 309 -21.21 21.14 19.51
C ASN A 309 -22.36 20.29 20.12
N GLY A 310 -22.70 19.16 19.52
CA GLY A 310 -23.84 18.32 19.92
C GLY A 310 -25.16 18.64 19.19
N LYS A 311 -25.22 19.76 18.46
CA LYS A 311 -26.38 20.19 17.68
C LYS A 311 -25.99 20.65 16.27
N ASP A 312 -25.03 21.55 16.19
CA ASP A 312 -24.58 22.22 14.98
C ASP A 312 -23.18 21.74 14.57
N LEU A 313 -22.97 21.70 13.25
CA LEU A 313 -21.71 21.33 12.62
C LEU A 313 -21.14 22.54 11.88
N TYR A 314 -19.93 22.95 12.25
CA TYR A 314 -19.20 24.05 11.64
C TYR A 314 -18.00 23.50 10.88
N GLU A 315 -17.88 23.86 9.61
CA GLU A 315 -16.69 23.54 8.83
C GLU A 315 -15.51 24.39 9.33
N VAL A 316 -14.34 23.75 9.48
CA VAL A 316 -13.11 24.43 9.87
C VAL A 316 -12.16 24.40 8.67
N PRO A 317 -12.14 25.47 7.86
CA PRO A 317 -11.38 25.51 6.62
C PRO A 317 -9.86 25.55 6.87
N GLU A 318 -9.44 26.18 7.96
CA GLU A 318 -8.04 26.28 8.37
C GLU A 318 -7.92 25.90 9.85
N ILE A 319 -7.06 24.93 10.15
CA ILE A 319 -6.84 24.46 11.51
C ILE A 319 -5.44 24.90 11.91
N LYS A 320 -5.35 25.76 12.92
CA LYS A 320 -4.08 26.28 13.42
C LYS A 320 -3.68 25.57 14.70
N LYS A 321 -2.40 25.20 14.79
CA LYS A 321 -1.77 24.73 16.02
C LYS A 321 -0.78 25.78 16.48
N ILE A 322 -0.91 26.19 17.73
CA ILE A 322 0.10 27.00 18.39
C ILE A 322 1.22 26.07 18.82
N VAL A 323 2.42 26.34 18.34
CA VAL A 323 3.65 25.63 18.71
C VAL A 323 4.52 26.60 19.48
N ILE A 324 4.98 26.16 20.65
CA ILE A 324 6.03 26.84 21.41
C ILE A 324 7.29 26.05 21.12
N ASP A 325 8.28 26.68 20.50
CA ASP A 325 9.55 26.01 20.21
C ASP A 325 10.45 25.93 21.45
N ASP A 326 11.60 25.26 21.32
CA ASP A 326 12.57 25.06 22.40
C ASP A 326 13.16 26.40 22.92
N ASN A 327 12.93 27.52 22.22
CA ASN A 327 13.34 28.88 22.61
C ASN A 327 12.16 29.73 23.15
N GLU A 328 11.02 29.10 23.47
CA GLU A 328 9.78 29.76 23.90
C GLU A 328 9.14 30.69 22.85
N GLU A 329 9.53 30.59 21.56
CA GLU A 329 8.87 31.36 20.51
C GLU A 329 7.51 30.75 20.16
N ILE A 330 6.48 31.60 20.12
CA ILE A 330 5.12 31.22 19.71
C ILE A 330 5.03 31.30 18.19
N ARG A 331 4.72 30.18 17.55
CA ARG A 331 4.45 30.11 16.10
C ARG A 331 3.10 29.46 15.82
N GLU A 332 2.41 29.98 14.82
CA GLU A 332 1.20 29.35 14.28
C GLU A 332 1.58 28.41 13.14
N GLU A 333 1.25 27.14 13.29
CA GLU A 333 1.38 26.13 12.25
C GLU A 333 -0.01 25.83 11.67
N ILE A 334 -0.18 25.99 10.36
CA ILE A 334 -1.40 25.53 9.67
C ILE A 334 -1.32 24.01 9.55
N LEU A 335 -2.18 23.32 10.28
CA LEU A 335 -2.35 21.89 10.16
C LEU A 335 -3.16 21.57 8.91
N GLY A 336 -2.53 20.86 7.98
CA GLY A 336 -3.29 20.14 6.97
C GLY A 336 -4.25 19.14 7.64
N ASN A 337 -5.40 18.88 7.02
CA ASN A 337 -6.22 17.70 7.31
C ASN A 337 -6.10 16.68 6.17
N PRO A 338 -4.90 16.12 5.90
CA PRO A 338 -4.76 15.06 4.92
C PRO A 338 -5.66 13.90 5.31
N ASN A 339 -6.64 13.67 4.45
CA ASN A 339 -7.56 12.58 4.59
C ASN A 339 -7.47 11.62 3.41
N PRO A 340 -6.30 11.00 3.17
CA PRO A 340 -6.09 10.04 2.09
C PRO A 340 -6.77 8.72 2.41
N ASN A 341 -8.06 8.77 2.74
CA ASN A 341 -8.83 7.60 3.08
C ASN A 341 -9.21 6.86 1.80
N HIS A 342 -9.02 5.55 1.82
CA HIS A 342 -9.33 4.67 0.71
C HIS A 342 -10.79 4.74 0.23
N GLY A 343 -11.77 5.00 1.10
CA GLY A 343 -13.16 5.16 0.66
C GLY A 343 -13.40 6.45 -0.13
N PHE A 344 -12.62 7.51 0.10
CA PHE A 344 -12.69 8.71 -0.75
C PHE A 344 -12.22 8.43 -2.18
N ASN A 345 -11.27 7.50 -2.38
CA ASN A 345 -10.88 7.09 -3.74
C ASN A 345 -12.08 6.57 -4.53
N ILE A 346 -12.95 5.78 -3.88
CA ILE A 346 -14.14 5.19 -4.51
C ILE A 346 -15.20 6.26 -4.78
N ILE A 347 -15.44 7.13 -3.79
CA ILE A 347 -16.38 8.24 -3.94
C ILE A 347 -15.94 9.18 -5.06
N TYR A 348 -14.67 9.62 -5.06
CA TYR A 348 -14.15 10.57 -6.04
C TYR A 348 -13.94 9.99 -7.43
N ALA A 349 -13.90 8.67 -7.57
CA ALA A 349 -13.97 8.02 -8.88
C ALA A 349 -15.37 8.12 -9.50
N GLU A 350 -16.45 8.09 -8.69
CA GLU A 350 -17.83 8.30 -9.17
C GLU A 350 -18.19 9.78 -9.25
N THR A 351 -17.92 10.55 -8.21
CA THR A 351 -18.26 11.96 -8.04
C THR A 351 -16.99 12.74 -7.72
N PRO A 352 -16.29 13.28 -8.74
CA PRO A 352 -15.00 13.93 -8.57
C PRO A 352 -15.02 15.00 -7.48
N SER A 353 -13.89 15.13 -6.77
CA SER A 353 -13.68 16.20 -5.80
C SER A 353 -13.63 17.57 -6.49
N LYS A 354 -13.49 18.65 -5.70
CA LYS A 354 -13.18 20.00 -6.22
C LYS A 354 -11.85 20.07 -6.98
N ASP A 355 -10.99 19.09 -6.79
CA ASP A 355 -9.72 18.95 -7.50
C ASP A 355 -9.90 18.12 -8.79
N GLY A 356 -11.05 17.50 -9.01
CA GLY A 356 -11.33 16.73 -10.21
C GLY A 356 -10.48 15.47 -10.36
N ILE A 357 -10.28 15.05 -11.59
CA ILE A 357 -9.44 13.91 -11.99
C ILE A 357 -8.45 14.37 -13.08
N PHE A 358 -7.36 13.64 -13.26
CA PHE A 358 -6.51 13.81 -14.45
C PHE A 358 -6.76 12.72 -15.47
N ARG A 359 -6.81 13.10 -16.74
CA ARG A 359 -6.78 12.19 -17.90
C ARG A 359 -5.76 12.68 -18.91
N TYR A 360 -5.16 11.77 -19.66
CA TYR A 360 -4.30 12.14 -20.78
C TYR A 360 -5.16 12.73 -21.92
N ASP A 361 -4.69 13.82 -22.51
CA ASP A 361 -5.24 14.42 -23.72
C ASP A 361 -4.19 14.35 -24.84
N PRO A 362 -4.39 13.48 -25.85
CA PRO A 362 -3.47 13.36 -26.97
C PRO A 362 -3.29 14.66 -27.75
N ALA A 363 -4.30 15.54 -27.79
CA ALA A 363 -4.19 16.82 -28.49
C ALA A 363 -3.23 17.78 -27.77
N ALA A 364 -3.21 17.74 -26.43
CA ALA A 364 -2.29 18.51 -25.61
C ALA A 364 -0.92 17.82 -25.42
N GLY A 365 -0.84 16.50 -25.67
CA GLY A 365 0.33 15.69 -25.35
C GLY A 365 0.60 15.59 -23.84
N ASP A 366 -0.41 15.83 -23.00
CA ASP A 366 -0.27 15.88 -21.54
C ASP A 366 -1.53 15.48 -20.78
N TYR A 367 -1.39 15.29 -19.47
CA TYR A 367 -2.51 15.10 -18.56
C TYR A 367 -3.20 16.43 -18.24
N ILE A 368 -4.51 16.48 -18.47
CA ILE A 368 -5.37 17.62 -18.15
C ILE A 368 -6.30 17.29 -16.98
N ARG A 369 -6.62 18.32 -16.19
CA ARG A 369 -7.57 18.21 -15.08
C ARG A 369 -9.00 18.39 -15.59
N VAL A 370 -9.90 17.51 -15.19
CA VAL A 370 -11.32 17.50 -15.60
C VAL A 370 -12.24 17.15 -14.43
N HIS A 371 -13.51 17.55 -14.51
CA HIS A 371 -14.55 17.28 -13.50
C HIS A 371 -15.59 16.26 -13.99
N GLU A 372 -15.13 15.16 -14.58
CA GLU A 372 -15.98 14.07 -15.06
C GLU A 372 -15.82 12.82 -14.20
N SER A 373 -16.87 12.02 -14.10
CA SER A 373 -16.83 10.74 -13.38
C SER A 373 -15.88 9.76 -14.08
N ALA A 374 -14.86 9.28 -13.36
CA ALA A 374 -13.95 8.26 -13.88
C ALA A 374 -14.69 6.93 -14.09
N PHE A 375 -15.59 6.56 -13.17
CA PHE A 375 -16.41 5.36 -13.27
C PHE A 375 -17.41 5.41 -14.42
N GLU A 376 -18.05 6.56 -14.66
CA GLU A 376 -18.92 6.72 -15.83
C GLU A 376 -18.15 6.56 -17.14
N HIS A 377 -16.98 7.20 -17.23
CA HIS A 377 -16.13 7.05 -18.41
C HIS A 377 -15.72 5.59 -18.64
N LEU A 378 -15.29 4.89 -17.58
CA LEU A 378 -14.92 3.48 -17.67
C LEU A 378 -16.10 2.62 -18.14
N GLU A 379 -17.29 2.80 -17.57
CA GLU A 379 -18.50 2.07 -17.99
C GLU A 379 -18.83 2.35 -19.46
N ASN A 380 -18.78 3.61 -19.89
CA ASN A 380 -19.02 4.01 -21.28
C ASN A 380 -17.96 3.44 -22.24
N SER A 381 -16.75 3.16 -21.75
CA SER A 381 -15.68 2.51 -22.51
C SER A 381 -15.77 0.98 -22.54
N GLY A 382 -16.79 0.38 -21.93
CA GLY A 382 -17.02 -1.06 -21.91
C GLY A 382 -16.44 -1.80 -20.70
N VAL A 383 -15.95 -1.09 -19.68
CA VAL A 383 -15.51 -1.73 -18.44
C VAL A 383 -16.71 -2.25 -17.65
N GLU A 384 -16.63 -3.51 -17.25
CA GLU A 384 -17.65 -4.21 -16.46
C GLU A 384 -17.19 -4.39 -15.00
N THR A 385 -15.88 -4.61 -14.78
CA THR A 385 -15.33 -4.91 -13.44
C THR A 385 -14.23 -3.94 -13.03
N ILE A 386 -14.22 -3.54 -11.75
CA ILE A 386 -13.10 -2.84 -11.11
C ILE A 386 -12.38 -3.79 -10.15
N ALA A 387 -11.05 -3.92 -10.31
CA ALA A 387 -10.17 -4.63 -9.40
C ALA A 387 -9.42 -3.62 -8.49
N ILE A 388 -9.73 -3.57 -7.20
CA ILE A 388 -9.11 -2.66 -6.22
C ILE A 388 -7.94 -3.36 -5.54
N HIS A 389 -6.73 -2.78 -5.64
CA HIS A 389 -5.53 -3.26 -4.96
C HIS A 389 -4.82 -2.09 -4.26
N ARG A 390 -4.07 -2.39 -3.20
CA ARG A 390 -3.24 -1.38 -2.49
C ARG A 390 -1.78 -1.50 -2.85
N THR A 391 -1.10 -0.37 -3.02
CA THR A 391 0.34 -0.32 -3.36
C THR A 391 1.26 -0.47 -2.14
N ASN A 392 0.74 -0.74 -0.95
CA ASN A 392 1.56 -1.04 0.21
C ASN A 392 1.51 -2.51 0.61
N ASP A 393 0.75 -3.35 -0.08
CA ASP A 393 0.82 -4.79 0.08
C ASP A 393 1.91 -5.34 -0.85
N MET A 394 3.00 -5.85 -0.27
CA MET A 394 4.19 -6.28 -1.00
C MET A 394 3.96 -7.54 -1.83
N ILE A 395 2.85 -8.26 -1.62
CA ILE A 395 2.49 -9.36 -2.51
C ILE A 395 2.26 -8.87 -3.95
N MET A 396 1.86 -7.61 -4.12
CA MET A 396 1.59 -6.99 -5.42
C MET A 396 2.88 -6.69 -6.21
N LEU A 397 4.05 -7.03 -5.65
CA LEU A 397 5.32 -7.08 -6.38
C LEU A 397 5.56 -8.46 -7.02
N VAL A 398 4.74 -9.47 -6.71
CA VAL A 398 4.72 -10.75 -7.42
C VAL A 398 3.85 -10.59 -8.67
N PRO A 399 4.40 -10.68 -9.89
CA PRO A 399 3.65 -10.42 -11.12
C PRO A 399 2.34 -11.20 -11.26
N GLU A 400 2.35 -12.48 -10.91
CA GLU A 400 1.18 -13.37 -10.97
C GLU A 400 0.04 -12.86 -10.08
N LEU A 401 0.35 -12.29 -8.92
CA LEU A 401 -0.63 -11.77 -7.97
C LEU A 401 -0.94 -10.29 -8.19
N ALA A 402 -0.06 -9.56 -8.88
CA ALA A 402 -0.33 -8.19 -9.31
C ALA A 402 -1.47 -8.15 -10.34
N ALA A 403 -1.52 -9.13 -11.26
CA ALA A 403 -2.59 -9.33 -12.23
C ALA A 403 -3.74 -10.20 -11.69
N ASP A 404 -3.40 -11.31 -11.03
CA ASP A 404 -4.27 -12.30 -10.36
C ASP A 404 -5.49 -12.72 -11.18
N ILE A 405 -5.22 -13.15 -12.42
CA ILE A 405 -6.25 -13.59 -13.36
C ILE A 405 -7.11 -14.73 -12.79
N SER A 406 -6.51 -15.61 -11.99
CA SER A 406 -7.22 -16.72 -11.39
C SER A 406 -8.26 -16.28 -10.35
N PHE A 407 -7.93 -15.27 -9.53
CA PHE A 407 -8.90 -14.70 -8.58
C PHE A 407 -9.99 -13.90 -9.31
N TYR A 408 -9.64 -13.20 -10.39
CA TYR A 408 -10.64 -12.62 -11.30
C TYR A 408 -11.56 -13.69 -11.91
N GLY A 409 -11.02 -14.83 -12.33
CA GLY A 409 -11.80 -15.96 -12.84
C GLY A 409 -12.78 -16.54 -11.82
N LEU A 410 -12.38 -16.58 -10.53
CA LEU A 410 -13.29 -16.93 -9.44
C LEU A 410 -14.43 -15.91 -9.33
N TYR A 411 -14.12 -14.61 -9.38
CA TYR A 411 -15.15 -13.56 -9.37
C TYR A 411 -16.13 -13.72 -10.54
N ARG A 412 -15.64 -13.89 -11.77
CA ARG A 412 -16.48 -14.08 -12.97
C ARG A 412 -17.46 -15.25 -12.80
N ARG A 413 -16.96 -16.39 -12.34
CA ARG A 413 -17.78 -17.57 -12.06
C ARG A 413 -18.84 -17.27 -11.00
N LEU A 414 -18.46 -16.63 -9.88
CA LEU A 414 -19.41 -16.28 -8.82
C LEU A 414 -20.47 -15.28 -9.30
N HIS A 415 -20.08 -14.35 -10.17
CA HIS A 415 -20.97 -13.39 -10.79
C HIS A 415 -22.00 -14.04 -11.71
N GLU A 416 -21.54 -14.92 -12.60
CA GLU A 416 -22.38 -15.60 -13.58
C GLU A 416 -23.41 -16.52 -12.91
N PHE A 417 -22.94 -17.43 -12.05
CA PHE A 417 -23.79 -18.50 -11.51
C PHE A 417 -24.53 -18.11 -10.23
N TYR A 418 -23.97 -17.22 -9.41
CA TYR A 418 -24.52 -16.89 -8.09
C TYR A 418 -24.94 -15.42 -7.97
N ARG A 419 -24.80 -14.63 -9.04
CA ARG A 419 -25.15 -13.20 -9.06
C ARG A 419 -24.45 -12.40 -7.96
N VAL A 420 -23.24 -12.83 -7.58
CA VAL A 420 -22.31 -12.07 -6.73
C VAL A 420 -21.78 -10.90 -7.55
N ASN A 421 -21.85 -9.67 -7.05
CA ASN A 421 -21.36 -8.49 -7.76
C ASN A 421 -20.19 -7.81 -7.05
N HIS A 422 -19.68 -8.47 -6.00
CA HIS A 422 -18.51 -8.06 -5.26
C HIS A 422 -17.83 -9.31 -4.67
N LEU A 423 -16.58 -9.56 -5.02
CA LEU A 423 -15.71 -10.54 -4.35
C LEU A 423 -14.60 -9.78 -3.64
N LEU A 424 -14.28 -10.19 -2.41
CA LEU A 424 -13.10 -9.69 -1.69
C LEU A 424 -12.22 -10.83 -1.18
N GLU A 425 -10.92 -10.56 -1.10
CA GLU A 425 -9.97 -11.45 -0.44
C GLU A 425 -9.91 -11.16 1.07
N VAL A 426 -10.06 -12.21 1.87
CA VAL A 426 -9.77 -12.19 3.31
C VAL A 426 -8.56 -13.04 3.63
N LEU A 427 -7.84 -12.64 4.67
CA LEU A 427 -6.66 -13.32 5.18
C LEU A 427 -6.95 -13.95 6.54
N ASN A 428 -6.16 -14.96 6.92
CA ASN A 428 -6.24 -15.52 8.25
C ASN A 428 -5.63 -14.52 9.25
N ASN A 429 -6.40 -14.18 10.29
CA ASN A 429 -6.09 -13.09 11.21
C ASN A 429 -5.18 -13.56 12.36
N PHE A 430 -3.94 -13.94 12.05
CA PHE A 430 -3.00 -14.49 13.05
C PHE A 430 -2.57 -13.48 14.12
N THR A 431 -2.52 -12.20 13.74
CA THR A 431 -2.01 -11.07 14.53
C THR A 431 -3.10 -10.30 15.27
N GLY A 432 -4.39 -10.63 15.06
CA GLY A 432 -5.51 -9.99 15.75
C GLY A 432 -5.79 -8.57 15.27
N GLU A 433 -5.76 -8.35 13.95
CA GLU A 433 -6.22 -7.12 13.31
C GLU A 433 -7.61 -6.73 13.79
N LYS A 434 -7.83 -5.42 13.97
CA LYS A 434 -8.98 -4.87 14.68
C LYS A 434 -10.05 -4.25 13.78
N GLY A 435 -9.91 -4.33 12.47
CA GLY A 435 -10.81 -3.70 11.50
C GLY A 435 -10.84 -4.47 10.19
N GLY A 436 -11.84 -4.18 9.34
CA GLY A 436 -12.12 -4.98 8.15
C GLY A 436 -12.47 -6.43 8.48
N LEU A 437 -13.13 -6.70 9.60
CA LEU A 437 -13.42 -8.06 10.07
C LEU A 437 -14.65 -8.64 9.38
N LEU A 438 -14.55 -9.90 8.96
CA LEU A 438 -15.60 -10.58 8.23
C LEU A 438 -16.74 -11.04 9.15
N PHE A 439 -17.98 -10.70 8.78
CA PHE A 439 -19.16 -11.26 9.44
C PHE A 439 -20.30 -11.46 8.44
N SER A 440 -21.34 -12.18 8.87
CA SER A 440 -22.58 -12.29 8.10
C SER A 440 -23.78 -12.19 9.03
N THR A 441 -24.96 -12.06 8.44
CA THR A 441 -26.24 -12.19 9.15
C THR A 441 -26.86 -13.54 8.88
N LYS A 442 -27.84 -13.96 9.69
CA LYS A 442 -28.62 -15.20 9.45
C LYS A 442 -29.07 -15.31 7.99
N TYR A 443 -29.64 -14.25 7.44
CA TYR A 443 -30.16 -14.22 6.07
C TYR A 443 -29.03 -14.28 5.03
N LEU A 444 -28.00 -13.43 5.15
CA LEU A 444 -26.91 -13.37 4.17
C LEU A 444 -26.10 -14.67 4.14
N ALA A 445 -25.90 -15.31 5.29
CA ALA A 445 -25.17 -16.58 5.39
C ALA A 445 -25.82 -17.70 4.56
N THR A 446 -27.17 -17.75 4.48
CA THR A 446 -27.88 -18.75 3.63
C THR A 446 -27.57 -18.60 2.15
N LYS A 447 -27.14 -17.41 1.72
CA LYS A 447 -26.81 -17.08 0.33
C LYS A 447 -25.31 -17.04 0.08
N LYS A 448 -24.51 -17.51 1.05
CA LYS A 448 -23.04 -17.38 1.06
C LYS A 448 -22.55 -15.93 0.88
N LEU A 449 -23.28 -14.96 1.45
CA LEU A 449 -22.94 -13.54 1.40
C LEU A 449 -22.39 -13.03 2.73
N VAL A 450 -21.59 -11.98 2.66
CA VAL A 450 -20.82 -11.43 3.79
C VAL A 450 -20.89 -9.91 3.86
N MET A 451 -20.46 -9.37 5.01
CA MET A 451 -20.21 -7.95 5.24
C MET A 451 -18.90 -7.79 6.01
N LEU A 452 -18.34 -6.59 6.00
CA LEU A 452 -17.17 -6.21 6.77
C LEU A 452 -17.55 -5.24 7.88
N VAL A 453 -16.94 -5.39 9.06
CA VAL A 453 -17.02 -4.41 10.14
C VAL A 453 -15.67 -3.77 10.38
N GLU A 454 -15.67 -2.45 10.43
CA GLU A 454 -14.46 -1.62 10.43
C GLU A 454 -14.07 -1.19 11.83
N GLY A 455 -12.78 -0.96 12.07
CA GLY A 455 -12.25 -0.84 13.43
C GLY A 455 -12.85 0.32 14.25
N LEU A 456 -13.26 1.40 13.58
CA LEU A 456 -13.94 2.52 14.24
C LEU A 456 -15.33 2.15 14.79
N ALA A 457 -16.01 1.16 14.19
CA ALA A 457 -17.30 0.66 14.67
C ALA A 457 -17.17 -0.25 15.90
N LEU A 458 -15.94 -0.66 16.26
CA LEU A 458 -15.66 -1.64 17.32
C LEU A 458 -15.21 -1.02 18.64
N LYS A 459 -15.40 0.30 18.79
CA LYS A 459 -14.97 1.03 19.98
C LYS A 459 -15.98 0.96 21.14
N SER A 460 -17.27 0.76 20.87
CA SER A 460 -18.28 0.60 21.91
C SER A 460 -18.16 -0.77 22.60
N GLU A 461 -18.55 -0.85 23.88
CA GLU A 461 -18.54 -2.13 24.62
C GLU A 461 -19.46 -3.17 23.99
N LYS A 462 -20.62 -2.74 23.50
CA LYS A 462 -21.57 -3.61 22.81
C LYS A 462 -20.95 -4.21 21.53
N ALA A 463 -20.31 -3.41 20.69
CA ALA A 463 -19.65 -3.91 19.49
C ALA A 463 -18.48 -4.87 19.83
N LYS A 464 -17.72 -4.60 20.89
CA LYS A 464 -16.67 -5.52 21.37
C LYS A 464 -17.24 -6.89 21.78
N GLN A 465 -18.36 -6.91 22.50
CA GLN A 465 -19.05 -8.15 22.87
C GLN A 465 -19.53 -8.93 21.64
N MET A 466 -20.11 -8.23 20.66
CA MET A 466 -20.55 -8.84 19.40
C MET A 466 -19.38 -9.46 18.62
N ILE A 467 -18.24 -8.79 18.55
CA ILE A 467 -17.02 -9.34 17.92
C ILE A 467 -16.51 -10.57 18.65
N ASN A 468 -16.48 -10.56 19.99
CA ASN A 468 -16.08 -11.74 20.75
C ASN A 468 -16.98 -12.94 20.45
N ARG A 469 -18.28 -12.72 20.32
CA ARG A 469 -19.23 -13.76 19.88
C ARG A 469 -18.92 -14.25 18.47
N ILE A 470 -18.68 -13.35 17.51
CA ILE A 470 -18.34 -13.74 16.14
C ILE A 470 -17.05 -14.54 16.10
N ARG A 471 -16.02 -14.16 16.87
CA ARG A 471 -14.75 -14.89 16.99
C ARG A 471 -14.99 -16.33 17.45
N GLN A 472 -15.78 -16.53 18.51
CA GLN A 472 -16.14 -17.87 19.00
C GLN A 472 -16.85 -18.70 17.92
N LEU A 473 -17.72 -18.07 17.11
CA LEU A 473 -18.40 -18.75 16.00
C LEU A 473 -17.42 -19.17 14.89
N PHE A 474 -16.40 -18.37 14.58
CA PHE A 474 -15.37 -18.73 13.61
C PHE A 474 -14.47 -19.87 14.13
N GLN A 475 -14.05 -19.79 15.39
CA GLN A 475 -13.29 -20.84 16.06
C GLN A 475 -14.05 -22.17 16.02
N ALA A 476 -15.33 -22.16 16.42
CA ALA A 476 -16.16 -23.37 16.43
C ALA A 476 -16.43 -23.94 15.03
N LYS A 477 -16.60 -23.08 14.02
CA LYS A 477 -16.99 -23.52 12.67
C LYS A 477 -15.82 -23.90 11.76
N TYR A 478 -14.72 -23.16 11.84
CA TYR A 478 -13.60 -23.27 10.91
C TYR A 478 -12.25 -23.55 11.59
N GLY A 479 -12.19 -23.59 12.92
CA GLY A 479 -10.93 -23.79 13.64
C GLY A 479 -9.94 -22.62 13.54
N LEU A 480 -10.39 -21.45 13.08
CA LEU A 480 -9.52 -20.27 12.92
C LEU A 480 -9.25 -19.59 14.26
N LYS A 481 -8.04 -19.06 14.45
CA LYS A 481 -7.62 -18.36 15.67
C LYS A 481 -8.45 -17.11 15.95
N ASP A 482 -8.74 -16.33 14.91
CA ASP A 482 -9.53 -15.11 14.96
C ASP A 482 -10.39 -14.95 13.69
N ILE A 483 -11.17 -13.87 13.63
CA ILE A 483 -12.06 -13.53 12.52
C ILE A 483 -11.22 -13.13 11.31
N PRO A 484 -11.42 -13.72 10.12
CA PRO A 484 -10.78 -13.30 8.88
C PRO A 484 -10.91 -11.80 8.63
N TYR A 485 -9.86 -11.18 8.13
CA TYR A 485 -9.82 -9.74 7.90
C TYR A 485 -9.57 -9.39 6.44
N ASN A 486 -10.08 -8.24 6.04
CA ASN A 486 -10.02 -7.72 4.69
C ASN A 486 -8.59 -7.33 4.30
N ARG A 487 -8.09 -7.90 3.20
CA ARG A 487 -6.82 -7.50 2.59
C ARG A 487 -6.88 -6.14 1.88
N MET A 488 -8.11 -5.69 1.58
CA MET A 488 -8.44 -4.65 0.60
C MET A 488 -8.09 -5.02 -0.83
N TYR A 489 -8.38 -6.27 -1.18
CA TYR A 489 -8.35 -6.78 -2.54
C TYR A 489 -9.79 -7.10 -2.96
N HIS A 490 -10.33 -6.34 -3.92
CA HIS A 490 -11.74 -6.43 -4.30
C HIS A 490 -11.91 -6.53 -5.82
N TYR A 491 -12.89 -7.31 -6.27
CA TYR A 491 -13.39 -7.33 -7.64
C TYR A 491 -14.89 -6.99 -7.60
N ILE A 492 -15.28 -5.93 -8.29
CA ILE A 492 -16.62 -5.34 -8.15
C ILE A 492 -17.21 -5.06 -9.53
N ASP A 493 -18.47 -5.44 -9.73
CA ASP A 493 -19.25 -5.02 -10.89
C ASP A 493 -19.43 -3.50 -10.84
N LEU A 494 -18.83 -2.81 -11.82
CA LEU A 494 -18.79 -1.36 -11.87
C LEU A 494 -20.19 -0.78 -11.83
N ARG A 495 -21.09 -1.30 -12.66
CA ARG A 495 -22.48 -0.82 -12.74
C ARG A 495 -23.23 -0.97 -11.42
N SER A 496 -23.07 -2.10 -10.72
CA SER A 496 -23.67 -2.31 -9.40
C SER A 496 -23.10 -1.35 -8.36
N LEU A 497 -21.78 -1.12 -8.37
CA LEU A 497 -21.14 -0.15 -7.48
C LEU A 497 -21.68 1.25 -7.69
N ARG A 498 -21.72 1.72 -8.95
CA ARG A 498 -22.26 3.04 -9.31
C ARG A 498 -23.72 3.20 -8.86
N ARG A 499 -24.58 2.22 -9.17
CA ARG A 499 -25.99 2.22 -8.74
C ARG A 499 -26.11 2.26 -7.22
N ALA A 500 -25.29 1.50 -6.51
CA ALA A 500 -25.33 1.42 -5.06
C ALA A 500 -24.85 2.73 -4.40
N LEU A 501 -23.81 3.37 -4.95
CA LEU A 501 -23.35 4.70 -4.54
C LEU A 501 -24.45 5.75 -4.81
N ASN A 502 -25.02 5.78 -6.01
CA ASN A 502 -26.06 6.73 -6.40
C ASN A 502 -27.32 6.57 -5.54
N ALA A 503 -27.75 5.33 -5.25
CA ALA A 503 -28.84 5.05 -4.33
C ALA A 503 -28.54 5.52 -2.89
N ASN A 504 -27.26 5.61 -2.51
CA ASN A 504 -26.84 6.15 -1.22
C ASN A 504 -26.49 7.65 -1.26
N GLY A 505 -26.80 8.35 -2.36
CA GLY A 505 -26.52 9.78 -2.53
C GLY A 505 -25.06 10.10 -2.86
N GLY A 506 -24.40 9.23 -3.63
CA GLY A 506 -23.02 9.39 -4.09
C GLY A 506 -21.95 9.10 -3.03
N LEU A 507 -22.31 8.46 -1.90
CA LEU A 507 -21.41 8.28 -0.76
C LEU A 507 -21.36 6.83 -0.31
N LEU A 508 -20.24 6.44 0.29
CA LEU A 508 -20.17 5.27 1.16
C LEU A 508 -20.72 5.62 2.56
N PRO A 509 -21.20 4.63 3.34
CA PRO A 509 -21.46 4.82 4.76
C PRO A 509 -20.22 5.44 5.43
N PRO A 510 -20.33 6.59 6.11
CA PRO A 510 -19.17 7.24 6.70
C PRO A 510 -18.84 6.66 8.07
N SER A 511 -17.57 6.74 8.44
CA SER A 511 -17.16 6.73 9.85
C SER A 511 -16.52 8.07 10.20
N PHE A 512 -16.41 8.36 11.50
CA PHE A 512 -15.94 9.63 12.04
C PHE A 512 -14.81 9.42 13.04
N LYS A 513 -13.84 10.33 13.01
CA LYS A 513 -12.83 10.54 14.06
C LYS A 513 -13.03 11.92 14.65
N ASP A 514 -12.77 12.09 15.93
CA ASP A 514 -12.81 13.36 16.67
C ASP A 514 -11.41 13.83 17.13
N ASP A 515 -10.37 13.20 16.60
CA ASP A 515 -8.97 13.42 16.94
C ASP A 515 -8.08 13.77 15.73
N LYS A 516 -8.69 14.17 14.60
CA LYS A 516 -7.98 14.42 13.35
C LYS A 516 -8.37 15.78 12.74
N PRO A 517 -7.42 16.72 12.53
CA PRO A 517 -5.98 16.60 12.81
C PRO A 517 -5.63 16.79 14.31
N ILE A 518 -6.56 17.33 15.11
CA ILE A 518 -6.40 17.52 16.55
C ILE A 518 -7.66 17.09 17.29
N LYS A 519 -7.53 16.79 18.59
CA LYS A 519 -8.65 16.46 19.47
C LYS A 519 -9.72 17.55 19.45
N GLY A 520 -10.98 17.14 19.29
CA GLY A 520 -12.15 18.02 19.19
C GLY A 520 -12.54 18.36 17.75
N ILE A 521 -11.66 18.15 16.77
CA ILE A 521 -11.99 18.32 15.35
C ILE A 521 -12.43 16.98 14.77
N TRP A 522 -13.67 16.98 14.27
CA TRP A 522 -14.25 15.84 13.61
C TRP A 522 -13.80 15.77 12.15
N SER A 523 -13.45 14.58 11.70
CA SER A 523 -13.07 14.30 10.32
C SER A 523 -13.72 12.99 9.88
N PHE A 524 -14.06 12.93 8.60
CA PHE A 524 -14.49 11.67 8.00
C PHE A 524 -13.35 10.67 8.02
N GLU A 525 -13.66 9.39 8.16
CA GLU A 525 -12.73 8.30 7.92
C GLU A 525 -13.56 7.20 7.28
N ILE A 526 -13.71 7.23 5.95
CA ILE A 526 -14.62 6.35 5.21
C ILE A 526 -13.88 5.10 4.75
N PRO A 527 -13.97 3.95 5.44
CA PRO A 527 -13.24 2.75 5.04
C PRO A 527 -13.84 2.11 3.77
N THR A 528 -12.99 1.48 2.96
CA THR A 528 -13.41 0.76 1.74
C THR A 528 -14.35 -0.41 2.03
N GLY A 529 -14.22 -1.08 3.19
CA GLY A 529 -15.08 -2.21 3.53
C GLY A 529 -16.55 -1.83 3.67
N ASN A 530 -16.87 -0.55 3.85
CA ASN A 530 -18.25 -0.05 3.87
C ASN A 530 -18.97 -0.19 2.51
N ILE A 531 -18.26 -0.52 1.41
CA ILE A 531 -18.90 -0.97 0.16
C ILE A 531 -19.81 -2.17 0.41
N THR A 532 -19.41 -3.09 1.29
CA THR A 532 -20.17 -4.31 1.59
C THR A 532 -21.52 -4.04 2.26
N MET A 533 -21.69 -2.83 2.81
CA MET A 533 -22.89 -2.37 3.50
C MET A 533 -23.86 -1.62 2.58
N LEU A 534 -23.47 -1.32 1.34
CA LEU A 534 -24.34 -0.64 0.39
C LEU A 534 -25.47 -1.56 -0.10
N LYS A 535 -26.68 -1.01 -0.17
CA LYS A 535 -27.83 -1.73 -0.72
C LYS A 535 -27.58 -2.12 -2.17
N GLY A 536 -27.79 -3.39 -2.49
CA GLY A 536 -27.59 -3.94 -3.84
C GLY A 536 -26.21 -4.57 -4.06
N ILE A 537 -25.26 -4.36 -3.16
CA ILE A 537 -23.98 -5.07 -3.17
C ILE A 537 -24.16 -6.44 -2.50
N LYS A 538 -23.80 -7.48 -3.23
CA LYS A 538 -23.84 -8.90 -2.85
C LYS A 538 -22.40 -9.38 -2.79
N THR A 539 -21.83 -9.28 -1.60
CA THR A 539 -20.43 -9.59 -1.36
C THR A 539 -20.23 -11.06 -1.05
N ALA A 540 -19.29 -11.70 -1.73
CA ALA A 540 -18.67 -12.97 -1.32
C ALA A 540 -17.23 -12.72 -0.83
N ALA A 541 -16.71 -13.62 0.01
CA ALA A 541 -15.32 -13.60 0.43
C ALA A 541 -14.61 -14.89 0.01
N ALA A 542 -13.33 -14.77 -0.36
CA ALA A 542 -12.45 -15.91 -0.57
C ALA A 542 -11.17 -15.78 0.25
N MET A 543 -10.64 -16.91 0.69
CA MET A 543 -9.38 -17.02 1.44
C MET A 543 -8.47 -18.02 0.73
N ARG A 544 -7.18 -17.70 0.62
CA ARG A 544 -6.15 -18.63 0.15
C ARG A 544 -5.66 -19.48 1.30
N TYR A 545 -5.37 -20.76 1.06
CA TYR A 545 -4.63 -21.60 2.00
C TYR A 545 -3.15 -21.23 2.05
N SER A 546 -2.59 -20.92 0.88
CA SER A 546 -1.16 -20.72 0.67
C SER A 546 -0.74 -19.26 0.86
N ASP A 547 0.42 -19.03 1.47
CA ASP A 547 1.11 -17.75 1.44
C ASP A 547 2.17 -17.81 0.34
N THR A 548 1.89 -17.20 -0.81
CA THR A 548 2.77 -17.29 -1.99
C THR A 548 4.19 -16.79 -1.72
N LEU A 549 4.38 -15.79 -0.85
CA LEU A 549 5.73 -15.27 -0.59
C LEU A 549 6.56 -16.28 0.21
N ILE A 550 5.96 -16.93 1.21
CA ILE A 550 6.66 -17.92 2.03
C ILE A 550 6.77 -19.26 1.29
N ASP A 551 5.69 -19.70 0.64
CA ASP A 551 5.63 -21.01 -0.01
C ASP A 551 6.57 -21.10 -1.22
N ASN A 552 6.73 -20.00 -1.97
CA ASN A 552 7.71 -19.94 -3.05
C ASN A 552 9.14 -19.62 -2.60
N GLY A 553 9.37 -19.45 -1.28
CA GLY A 553 10.69 -19.15 -0.73
C GLY A 553 11.20 -17.74 -1.03
N ILE A 554 10.30 -16.80 -1.37
CA ILE A 554 10.64 -15.37 -1.52
C ILE A 554 10.91 -14.78 -0.13
N LEU A 555 10.14 -15.21 0.87
CA LEU A 555 10.32 -14.87 2.28
C LEU A 555 10.54 -16.14 3.11
N PRO A 556 11.27 -16.05 4.24
CA PRO A 556 11.37 -17.14 5.19
C PRO A 556 10.04 -17.37 5.91
N SER A 557 9.84 -18.58 6.44
CA SER A 557 8.76 -18.86 7.39
C SER A 557 8.90 -18.04 8.67
N ASN A 558 7.80 -17.87 9.39
CA ASN A 558 7.76 -17.17 10.68
C ASN A 558 6.79 -17.86 11.65
N ASP A 559 6.67 -17.31 12.87
CA ASP A 559 5.83 -17.85 13.94
C ASP A 559 4.33 -17.90 13.61
N HIS A 560 3.89 -17.20 12.57
CA HIS A 560 2.50 -17.16 12.14
C HIS A 560 2.22 -18.09 10.95
N TYR A 561 3.22 -18.38 10.12
CA TYR A 561 3.06 -19.24 8.95
C TYR A 561 4.32 -20.04 8.63
N LEU A 562 4.17 -21.37 8.66
CA LEU A 562 5.17 -22.32 8.19
C LEU A 562 4.91 -22.64 6.72
N LYS A 563 6.00 -22.76 5.94
CA LYS A 563 5.96 -23.14 4.53
C LYS A 563 5.16 -24.43 4.33
N GLY A 564 4.18 -24.38 3.42
CA GLY A 564 3.29 -25.50 3.09
C GLY A 564 2.23 -25.80 4.14
N SER A 565 2.06 -24.97 5.18
CA SER A 565 1.11 -25.25 6.26
C SER A 565 -0.35 -25.21 5.82
N GLY A 566 -0.68 -24.46 4.76
CA GLY A 566 -2.06 -24.30 4.30
C GLY A 566 -2.97 -23.60 5.30
N THR A 567 -2.40 -22.88 6.28
CA THR A 567 -3.17 -22.26 7.37
C THR A 567 -3.81 -20.93 6.99
N GLY A 568 -3.54 -20.42 5.79
CA GLY A 568 -4.03 -19.15 5.29
C GLY A 568 -2.94 -18.10 5.15
N ALA A 569 -3.03 -17.27 4.10
CA ALA A 569 -2.02 -16.26 3.80
C ALA A 569 -1.91 -15.13 4.84
N LEU A 570 -0.71 -14.55 4.98
CA LEU A 570 -0.43 -13.35 5.77
C LEU A 570 -0.59 -12.07 4.95
N ILE A 571 -0.72 -10.93 5.65
CA ILE A 571 -0.55 -9.60 5.05
C ILE A 571 0.92 -9.20 5.09
N HIS A 572 1.41 -8.69 3.97
CA HIS A 572 2.80 -8.25 3.82
C HIS A 572 2.84 -6.74 3.57
N ASP A 573 2.30 -5.96 4.50
CA ASP A 573 2.17 -4.50 4.35
C ASP A 573 3.50 -3.77 4.62
N PHE A 574 3.93 -2.86 3.76
CA PHE A 574 5.05 -1.94 4.02
C PHE A 574 4.55 -0.60 4.57
N LYS A 575 4.80 -0.34 5.87
CA LYS A 575 4.36 0.88 6.57
C LYS A 575 5.36 1.38 7.61
N GLN A 576 6.15 0.48 8.19
CA GLN A 576 7.09 0.73 9.28
C GLN A 576 8.48 0.22 8.90
N LEU A 577 9.49 0.69 9.63
CA LEU A 577 10.88 0.33 9.37
C LEU A 577 11.07 -1.20 9.42
N LYS A 578 10.49 -1.89 10.41
CA LYS A 578 10.55 -3.36 10.52
C LYS A 578 10.04 -4.15 9.32
N HIS A 579 9.17 -3.56 8.51
CA HIS A 579 8.62 -4.23 7.33
C HIS A 579 9.59 -4.21 6.14
N LEU A 580 10.71 -3.48 6.24
CA LEU A 580 11.64 -3.30 5.12
C LEU A 580 12.21 -4.62 4.64
N LEU A 581 12.56 -5.52 5.56
CA LEU A 581 13.09 -6.84 5.23
C LEU A 581 12.10 -7.66 4.40
N VAL A 582 10.84 -7.64 4.84
CA VAL A 582 9.71 -8.31 4.18
C VAL A 582 9.42 -7.68 2.82
N ALA A 583 9.67 -6.37 2.64
CA ALA A 583 9.48 -5.68 1.37
C ALA A 583 10.62 -5.91 0.36
N LEU A 584 11.86 -6.07 0.82
CA LEU A 584 13.03 -6.29 -0.05
C LEU A 584 13.00 -7.64 -0.77
N GLY A 585 12.47 -8.70 -0.15
CA GLY A 585 12.35 -10.02 -0.77
C GLY A 585 11.52 -10.00 -2.07
N PRO A 586 10.24 -9.56 -2.03
CA PRO A 586 9.42 -9.41 -3.22
C PRO A 586 9.97 -8.43 -4.25
N ALA A 587 10.65 -7.35 -3.81
CA ALA A 587 11.30 -6.41 -4.71
C ALA A 587 12.45 -7.06 -5.49
N LEU A 588 13.30 -7.86 -4.81
CA LEU A 588 14.35 -8.63 -5.46
C LEU A 588 13.78 -9.68 -6.41
N HIS A 589 12.73 -10.40 -5.97
CA HIS A 589 12.06 -11.40 -6.80
C HIS A 589 11.53 -10.79 -8.11
N MET A 590 10.93 -9.60 -8.03
CA MET A 590 10.47 -8.85 -9.19
C MET A 590 11.63 -8.44 -10.11
N ASP A 591 12.75 -7.98 -9.54
CA ASP A 591 13.96 -7.64 -10.29
C ASP A 591 14.54 -8.88 -11.02
N GLU A 592 14.60 -10.04 -10.36
CA GLU A 592 15.03 -11.31 -10.97
C GLU A 592 14.09 -11.78 -12.10
N MET A 593 12.77 -11.67 -11.89
CA MET A 593 11.79 -12.03 -12.93
C MET A 593 11.90 -11.14 -14.16
N ARG A 594 12.14 -9.84 -13.95
CA ARG A 594 12.43 -8.90 -15.03
C ARG A 594 13.68 -9.31 -15.82
N GLN A 595 14.76 -9.70 -15.14
CA GLN A 595 15.99 -10.13 -15.83
C GLN A 595 15.79 -11.38 -16.69
N ARG A 596 14.89 -12.29 -16.29
CA ARG A 596 14.51 -13.45 -17.11
C ARG A 596 13.62 -13.09 -18.30
N MET A 597 13.25 -11.82 -18.46
CA MET A 597 12.47 -11.31 -19.58
C MET A 597 13.15 -10.05 -20.18
N PRO A 598 14.38 -10.16 -20.72
CA PRO A 598 15.20 -8.99 -21.08
C PRO A 598 14.52 -8.11 -22.14
N GLY A 599 13.62 -8.70 -22.94
CA GLY A 599 12.82 -8.02 -23.96
C GLY A 599 11.83 -6.98 -23.51
N LEU A 600 11.39 -7.07 -22.26
CA LEU A 600 10.33 -6.22 -21.71
C LEU A 600 10.85 -4.86 -21.21
N PHE A 601 12.18 -4.68 -21.19
CA PHE A 601 12.88 -3.50 -20.67
C PHE A 601 14.18 -3.24 -21.47
N PRO A 602 14.18 -2.37 -22.49
CA PRO A 602 15.40 -2.03 -23.20
C PRO A 602 16.43 -1.36 -22.27
N GLY A 603 17.66 -1.90 -22.23
CA GLY A 603 18.85 -1.25 -21.66
C GLY A 603 19.24 -1.67 -20.24
N THR A 604 19.97 -2.78 -20.08
CA THR A 604 20.73 -3.05 -18.84
C THR A 604 22.13 -3.64 -19.05
N THR A 605 22.54 -3.92 -20.28
CA THR A 605 23.96 -4.10 -20.57
C THR A 605 24.56 -2.70 -20.80
N SER A 606 25.25 -2.18 -19.77
CA SER A 606 26.15 -1.02 -19.84
C SER A 606 25.59 0.40 -20.04
N SER A 607 24.63 0.87 -19.24
CA SER A 607 24.50 2.32 -18.98
C SER A 607 23.78 2.65 -17.67
N SER A 608 24.56 2.96 -16.64
CA SER A 608 24.14 3.48 -15.33
C SER A 608 23.57 4.91 -15.35
N ALA A 609 23.25 5.46 -16.53
CA ALA A 609 23.08 6.90 -16.72
C ALA A 609 21.62 7.39 -16.82
N VAL A 610 20.63 6.49 -17.03
CA VAL A 610 19.26 6.93 -17.37
C VAL A 610 18.28 6.71 -16.20
N ILE A 611 18.38 5.61 -15.46
CA ILE A 611 17.59 5.41 -14.23
C ILE A 611 18.12 6.30 -13.08
N SER A 612 19.39 6.71 -13.14
CA SER A 612 19.97 7.69 -12.20
C SER A 612 19.52 9.14 -12.43
N ARG A 613 18.78 9.44 -13.50
CA ARG A 613 18.10 10.74 -13.66
C ARG A 613 16.75 10.80 -12.95
N LEU A 614 16.18 9.65 -12.58
CA LEU A 614 14.92 9.54 -11.82
C LEU A 614 15.14 9.37 -10.30
N GLY A 615 16.39 9.17 -9.86
CA GLY A 615 16.81 9.15 -8.45
C GLY A 615 18.20 9.75 -8.31
N SER A 616 18.29 10.90 -7.63
CA SER A 616 19.54 11.64 -7.46
C SER A 616 20.60 10.89 -6.64
N LEU A 617 21.86 11.03 -7.10
CA LEU A 617 23.16 10.65 -6.52
C LEU A 617 23.67 9.22 -6.84
N VAL A 618 24.39 9.10 -7.95
CA VAL A 618 25.19 7.92 -8.32
C VAL A 618 26.39 7.80 -7.40
N VAL A 619 26.49 6.72 -6.63
CA VAL A 619 27.76 6.21 -6.11
C VAL A 619 28.21 5.11 -7.08
N THR A 620 29.24 5.38 -7.87
CA THR A 620 29.88 4.36 -8.72
C THR A 620 30.69 3.40 -7.84
N CYS A 621 30.32 2.13 -7.83
CA CYS A 621 31.14 1.05 -7.26
C CYS A 621 32.22 0.64 -8.26
N SER A 622 33.47 1.00 -7.99
CA SER A 622 34.63 0.42 -8.65
C SER A 622 35.15 -0.73 -7.79
N ILE A 623 35.01 -1.97 -8.24
CA ILE A 623 35.70 -3.12 -7.63
C ILE A 623 37.12 -3.12 -8.20
N ALA A 624 38.10 -2.72 -7.39
CA ALA A 624 39.52 -2.93 -7.69
C ALA A 624 40.09 -3.94 -6.69
N SER A 625 40.46 -5.11 -7.22
CA SER A 625 41.16 -6.17 -6.50
C SER A 625 42.62 -5.81 -6.23
N SER A 626 43.04 -6.07 -4.99
CA SER A 626 44.39 -6.40 -4.49
C SER A 626 45.55 -5.37 -4.56
N SER A 627 45.99 -5.00 -3.35
CA SER A 627 47.36 -4.75 -2.86
C SER A 627 47.89 -3.31 -2.75
N PRO A 628 48.72 -3.00 -1.71
CA PRO A 628 48.86 -1.66 -1.14
C PRO A 628 50.09 -0.88 -1.66
N ILE A 629 50.12 0.41 -1.32
CA ILE A 629 51.21 1.41 -1.47
C ILE A 629 51.04 2.35 -2.69
N GLN A 630 50.49 3.55 -2.46
CA GLN A 630 51.23 4.83 -2.47
C GLN A 630 50.27 6.02 -2.30
N ALA A 631 50.58 6.89 -1.35
CA ALA A 631 49.89 8.16 -1.12
C ALA A 631 50.13 9.13 -2.28
N ILE A 632 49.07 9.69 -2.86
CA ILE A 632 49.14 10.94 -3.64
C ILE A 632 47.89 11.79 -3.35
N SER A 633 48.14 12.97 -2.79
CA SER A 633 47.18 14.06 -2.57
C SER A 633 46.52 14.51 -3.88
N ILE A 634 45.20 14.70 -3.88
CA ILE A 634 44.51 15.47 -4.93
C ILE A 634 43.81 16.66 -4.27
N SER A 635 44.49 17.80 -4.35
CA SER A 635 43.91 19.13 -4.33
C SER A 635 43.82 19.64 -5.78
N LEU A 636 42.88 20.57 -6.02
CA LEU A 636 42.60 21.31 -7.28
C LEU A 636 41.82 20.57 -8.38
N LEU A 637 40.53 20.92 -8.50
CA LEU A 637 39.97 21.40 -9.77
C LEU A 637 38.64 22.16 -9.56
N MET A 638 38.71 23.30 -8.87
CA MET A 638 37.74 24.39 -9.00
C MET A 638 38.47 25.61 -9.57
N LYS A 639 38.39 25.81 -10.89
CA LYS A 639 38.64 27.09 -11.59
C LYS A 639 38.48 26.90 -13.10
N ARG A 640 37.27 27.13 -13.60
CA ARG A 640 36.99 27.71 -14.94
C ARG A 640 35.48 27.75 -15.13
N PHE A 641 34.87 28.89 -14.82
CA PHE A 641 33.85 29.58 -15.61
C PHE A 641 33.40 30.82 -14.82
N LEU A 642 34.34 31.75 -14.64
CA LEU A 642 34.07 33.16 -14.43
C LEU A 642 35.01 33.90 -15.38
N LYS A 643 34.46 34.60 -16.37
CA LYS A 643 35.17 35.68 -17.05
C LYS A 643 34.45 37.00 -16.76
N PRO A 644 35.16 38.03 -16.30
CA PRO A 644 34.63 39.35 -15.96
C PRO A 644 34.51 40.25 -17.20
N GLY A 645 33.60 41.22 -17.12
CA GLY A 645 33.31 42.19 -18.19
C GLY A 645 34.23 43.41 -18.26
N LYS A 646 33.79 44.41 -19.04
CA LYS A 646 34.05 45.87 -18.99
C LYS A 646 33.14 46.53 -20.06
N THR A 647 32.11 47.28 -19.69
CA THR A 647 32.00 48.75 -19.49
C THR A 647 32.18 49.61 -20.74
N THR A 648 31.16 50.40 -21.10
CA THR A 648 31.16 51.88 -21.18
C THR A 648 29.78 52.44 -21.60
N ASP A 649 29.32 53.45 -20.86
CA ASP A 649 28.55 54.64 -21.25
C ASP A 649 27.32 54.54 -22.16
N GLN A 650 26.12 54.64 -21.56
CA GLN A 650 25.13 55.74 -21.70
C GLN A 650 23.81 55.38 -21.04
#